data_AF-A0A420V9E8-F1
#
_entry.id   AF-A0A420V9E8-F1
#
_cell.length_a   1.000
_cell.length_b   1.000
_cell.length_c   1.000
_cell.angle_alpha   90.00
_cell.angle_beta   90.00
_cell.angle_gamma   90.00
#
_symmetry.space_group_name_H-M   'P 1'
#
loop_
_entity.id
_entity.type
_entity.pdbx_description
1 polymer ?
#
loop_
_entity_poly.entity_id
_entity_poly.type
_entity_poly.pdbx_seq_one_letter_code
_entity_poly.pdbx_strand_id
1 'polypeptide(L)'
;MRIGAIAPVAPSEVGDHQKVRSGRAASPARPGPPAASPCGPRRPEARVHGAGAAPHTLRAGPHSVPTREIHMDAHRQQSQQSEQRAGRLPRQTGGPPPVTRIGVLAASTIPVGAGPAAVAITPGGKAYVVNTDSDSVTVIDTTTGAVPGTIALPAGSGPTAAAVAGGKVYVTNLGTDTVSVISTATDTVTGTVTLPAGTGPIGVAVSNGKAYVSNFLAGSVTVIDTATDTIVPVVSPIPAGLLPSGAGSSNGLVFVADTGSHTVTVIDSTTDTTQTITLPAGSGPSSVAVSGGFAHVVNSGSATVSVIDTAALLVTDTIVLPPGTEPVAVAIADDGRAYVTDYAGDVALVIDTATHAILYTVAAGTTPYGIAVAPGGDIYVTNYTTGEVTVLTVPVVTGVAPTTGPSTGGTTVTITGSGFTGATDVTIAGVPAAFVTVNSDTGITAVTAPGTGSGPVLVTTAEGTGTSVGTFTYVSSPTSTTTTLEVIPGPAVCGEDVTLRATVLTANGDPVTTGSVTFILSDGGPVRTVALDASGQAGTVYSGLGVGVRQAAAFFVPADPGTAASNSPLTPVTVEPVTTTTTVTAVPASTTQGQPVTLTPTVTPSSSGPETIDGTVTFSGPGGFSQTVPVSPGGVATVTTSALPTGTNAVTATYNGNGCFAGSSGTVTVTVDPPATTATRLDAEPAAIRMRTNGTFVIPTLRATLTNAVTGAPLPGQTVTFTADPTTGQVTLGTAVTNASGVATLSNVTVQSTLVTTESYRASFAGTAVYGPSTDTAPLDFRPLPLLP
;
A
#
# COMPACT_ATOMS: atom_id res chain seq x y z
N MET A 1 13.30 0.40 25.31
CA MET A 1 12.82 -0.27 26.54
C MET A 1 11.53 -1.00 26.19
N ARG A 2 11.44 -2.32 26.40
CA ARG A 2 10.32 -3.23 26.08
C ARG A 2 9.77 -3.20 24.63
N ILE A 3 10.17 -4.23 23.86
CA ILE A 3 9.53 -4.67 22.62
C ILE A 3 8.55 -5.81 22.99
N GLY A 4 7.34 -5.79 22.44
CA GLY A 4 6.36 -6.87 22.58
C GLY A 4 6.57 -7.98 21.55
N ALA A 5 6.46 -9.24 21.96
CA ALA A 5 6.76 -10.40 21.10
C ALA A 5 5.61 -10.74 20.13
N ILE A 6 5.97 -11.20 18.93
CA ILE A 6 5.07 -11.85 17.97
C ILE A 6 5.33 -13.36 18.05
N ALA A 7 4.27 -14.16 18.19
CA ALA A 7 4.34 -15.62 18.18
C ALA A 7 4.15 -16.18 16.75
N PRO A 8 4.84 -17.27 16.36
CA PRO A 8 4.67 -17.88 15.05
C PRO A 8 3.47 -18.84 14.99
N VAL A 9 2.78 -18.88 13.85
CA VAL A 9 1.76 -19.90 13.52
C VAL A 9 2.38 -20.94 12.58
N ALA A 10 2.11 -22.21 12.82
CA ALA A 10 2.68 -23.35 12.10
C ALA A 10 2.01 -23.60 10.73
N PRO A 11 2.70 -24.27 9.79
CA PRO A 11 2.14 -24.63 8.48
C PRO A 11 1.29 -25.91 8.54
N SER A 12 0.18 -25.94 7.78
CA SER A 12 -0.65 -27.14 7.60
C SER A 12 -0.11 -28.06 6.50
N GLU A 13 -0.32 -29.37 6.69
CA GLU A 13 0.34 -30.44 5.94
C GLU A 13 -0.16 -30.69 4.51
N VAL A 14 0.69 -31.39 3.75
CA VAL A 14 0.41 -31.98 2.44
C VAL A 14 -0.43 -33.26 2.59
N GLY A 15 -1.50 -33.39 1.80
CA GLY A 15 -2.26 -34.63 1.63
C GLY A 15 -1.99 -35.25 0.25
N ASP A 16 -1.57 -36.51 0.23
CA ASP A 16 -0.93 -37.16 -0.94
C ASP A 16 -1.91 -37.84 -1.93
N HIS A 17 -1.36 -38.24 -3.07
CA HIS A 17 -2.01 -38.84 -4.23
C HIS A 17 -2.85 -40.11 -3.98
N GLN A 18 -3.92 -40.26 -4.78
CA GLN A 18 -4.17 -41.54 -5.45
C GLN A 18 -4.43 -41.40 -6.95
N LYS A 19 -4.06 -42.46 -7.69
CA LYS A 19 -3.73 -42.41 -9.12
C LYS A 19 -4.22 -43.70 -9.79
N VAL A 20 -5.21 -43.63 -10.68
CA VAL A 20 -5.63 -44.76 -11.53
C VAL A 20 -5.70 -44.33 -13.00
N ARG A 21 -4.80 -44.92 -13.80
CA ARG A 21 -4.82 -45.01 -15.27
C ARG A 21 -5.70 -46.22 -15.68
N SER A 22 -6.26 -46.41 -16.88
CA SER A 22 -6.13 -45.76 -18.21
C SER A 22 -7.13 -46.34 -19.22
N GLY A 23 -7.42 -45.62 -20.33
CA GLY A 23 -8.01 -46.14 -21.58
C GLY A 23 -8.77 -45.03 -22.34
N ARG A 24 -8.20 -44.26 -23.28
CA ARG A 24 -7.85 -44.57 -24.69
C ARG A 24 -9.11 -44.96 -25.51
N ALA A 25 -9.51 -44.31 -26.62
CA ALA A 25 -8.95 -43.22 -27.47
C ALA A 25 -10.02 -42.11 -27.71
N ALA A 26 -9.99 -41.14 -28.65
CA ALA A 26 -9.12 -40.82 -29.79
C ALA A 26 -9.07 -39.29 -30.09
N SER A 27 -8.57 -38.86 -31.25
CA SER A 27 -8.39 -37.46 -31.71
C SER A 27 -8.11 -37.45 -33.24
N PRO A 28 -8.04 -36.32 -33.99
CA PRO A 28 -8.73 -35.01 -33.94
C PRO A 28 -9.38 -34.59 -35.29
N ALA A 29 -10.11 -33.45 -35.34
CA ALA A 29 -10.29 -32.63 -36.56
C ALA A 29 -10.61 -31.15 -36.22
N ARG A 30 -10.34 -30.22 -37.15
CA ARG A 30 -10.37 -28.74 -37.00
C ARG A 30 -11.52 -28.10 -37.86
N PRO A 31 -11.68 -26.76 -38.06
CA PRO A 31 -13.00 -26.09 -37.94
C PRO A 31 -13.58 -25.54 -39.27
N GLY A 32 -14.78 -24.95 -39.22
CA GLY A 32 -15.43 -24.26 -40.36
C GLY A 32 -16.32 -23.05 -39.97
N PRO A 33 -16.70 -22.17 -40.93
CA PRO A 33 -17.07 -20.76 -40.67
C PRO A 33 -18.55 -20.40 -41.03
N PRO A 34 -19.01 -19.12 -40.94
CA PRO A 34 -20.44 -18.76 -40.94
C PRO A 34 -21.03 -18.38 -42.32
N ALA A 35 -22.34 -18.15 -42.39
CA ALA A 35 -23.10 -17.76 -43.59
C ALA A 35 -24.05 -16.57 -43.36
N ALA A 36 -24.42 -15.85 -44.43
CA ALA A 36 -25.25 -14.63 -44.38
C ALA A 36 -26.21 -14.49 -45.59
N SER A 37 -27.43 -13.96 -45.33
CA SER A 37 -28.36 -13.28 -46.29
C SER A 37 -28.89 -14.12 -47.48
N PRO A 38 -29.82 -13.64 -48.38
CA PRO A 38 -30.51 -12.33 -48.48
C PRO A 38 -32.04 -12.34 -48.83
N CYS A 39 -32.64 -11.12 -48.87
CA CYS A 39 -33.75 -10.58 -49.71
C CYS A 39 -35.09 -11.34 -50.02
N GLY A 40 -36.21 -10.57 -50.01
CA GLY A 40 -37.54 -10.92 -50.60
C GLY A 40 -37.69 -10.47 -52.07
N PRO A 41 -38.88 -10.01 -52.59
CA PRO A 41 -40.24 -9.91 -52.01
C PRO A 41 -41.39 -10.39 -52.96
N ARG A 42 -42.68 -10.26 -52.56
CA ARG A 42 -43.84 -9.95 -53.47
C ARG A 42 -45.17 -9.67 -52.73
N ARG A 43 -46.02 -8.82 -53.35
CA ARG A 43 -47.45 -8.51 -53.07
C ARG A 43 -48.32 -9.15 -54.18
N PRO A 44 -49.68 -9.23 -54.14
CA PRO A 44 -50.58 -8.05 -54.18
C PRO A 44 -52.03 -8.16 -53.58
N GLU A 45 -52.72 -7.01 -53.57
CA GLU A 45 -54.19 -6.75 -53.76
C GLU A 45 -55.31 -7.47 -52.96
N ALA A 46 -56.57 -7.00 -52.85
CA ALA A 46 -57.20 -5.65 -52.79
C ALA A 46 -58.74 -5.76 -52.64
N ARG A 47 -59.44 -4.88 -51.87
CA ARG A 47 -60.79 -4.32 -52.21
C ARG A 47 -61.29 -3.21 -51.26
N VAL A 48 -62.45 -2.61 -51.59
CA VAL A 48 -62.83 -1.19 -51.35
C VAL A 48 -64.28 -1.05 -50.79
N HIS A 49 -64.61 0.16 -50.29
CA HIS A 49 -65.93 0.74 -49.92
C HIS A 49 -66.38 0.52 -48.46
N GLY A 50 -67.07 1.46 -47.78
CA GLY A 50 -67.56 2.80 -48.21
C GLY A 50 -68.09 3.66 -47.04
N ALA A 51 -68.47 4.91 -47.32
CA ALA A 51 -68.71 6.00 -46.36
C ALA A 51 -70.05 5.99 -45.56
N GLY A 52 -70.14 6.82 -44.52
CA GLY A 52 -71.39 7.24 -43.85
C GLY A 52 -71.13 8.14 -42.62
N ALA A 53 -71.90 9.22 -42.44
CA ALA A 53 -71.66 10.24 -41.39
C ALA A 53 -72.94 10.70 -40.65
N ALA A 54 -72.84 10.83 -39.31
CA ALA A 54 -73.53 11.78 -38.38
C ALA A 54 -75.08 11.95 -38.43
N PRO A 55 -75.72 12.69 -37.48
CA PRO A 55 -75.59 12.76 -36.01
C PRO A 55 -76.95 12.55 -35.29
N HIS A 56 -77.07 12.71 -33.95
CA HIS A 56 -78.05 13.59 -33.26
C HIS A 56 -78.12 13.45 -31.72
N THR A 57 -78.68 14.49 -31.08
CA THR A 57 -78.73 14.88 -29.65
C THR A 57 -80.00 14.47 -28.90
N LEU A 58 -79.97 14.45 -27.54
CA LEU A 58 -81.07 14.70 -26.54
C LEU A 58 -80.55 14.30 -25.12
N ARG A 59 -80.96 14.81 -23.93
CA ARG A 59 -81.88 15.86 -23.43
C ARG A 59 -81.52 16.17 -21.94
N ALA A 60 -82.07 17.23 -21.31
CA ALA A 60 -81.79 17.59 -19.90
C ALA A 60 -83.03 17.91 -19.02
N GLY A 61 -82.87 17.73 -17.69
CA GLY A 61 -83.65 18.33 -16.57
C GLY A 61 -84.87 17.54 -16.00
N PRO A 62 -85.39 17.87 -14.78
CA PRO A 62 -84.89 18.79 -13.73
C PRO A 62 -85.09 18.34 -12.23
N HIS A 63 -84.81 19.27 -11.27
CA HIS A 63 -84.97 19.25 -9.78
C HIS A 63 -83.79 18.65 -8.96
N SER A 64 -83.22 19.30 -7.93
CA SER A 64 -83.86 19.94 -6.76
C SER A 64 -83.06 21.09 -6.07
N VAL A 65 -83.78 21.90 -5.26
CA VAL A 65 -83.44 22.83 -4.13
C VAL A 65 -81.97 23.27 -3.88
N PRO A 66 -81.69 24.58 -3.69
CA PRO A 66 -80.36 25.09 -3.31
C PRO A 66 -80.16 25.21 -1.78
N THR A 67 -79.03 24.68 -1.29
CA THR A 67 -78.43 25.07 0.00
C THR A 67 -77.46 26.23 -0.24
N ARG A 68 -77.32 27.17 0.70
CA ARG A 68 -76.37 28.30 0.58
C ARG A 68 -74.93 27.82 0.74
N GLU A 69 -74.27 27.57 -0.38
CA GLU A 69 -72.83 27.42 -0.45
C GLU A 69 -72.19 28.80 -0.61
N ILE A 70 -71.54 29.30 0.44
CA ILE A 70 -70.68 30.48 0.38
C ILE A 70 -69.24 29.98 0.54
N HIS A 71 -68.57 29.75 -0.59
CA HIS A 71 -67.14 29.54 -0.66
C HIS A 71 -66.53 30.34 -1.82
N MET A 72 -65.22 30.58 -1.75
CA MET A 72 -64.57 31.71 -2.41
C MET A 72 -64.43 31.59 -3.93
N ASP A 73 -65.45 32.03 -4.68
CA ASP A 73 -65.37 32.24 -6.14
C ASP A 73 -64.64 33.56 -6.52
N ALA A 74 -63.91 34.16 -5.57
CA ALA A 74 -63.25 35.47 -5.71
C ALA A 74 -61.96 35.41 -6.57
N HIS A 75 -61.27 34.27 -6.62
CA HIS A 75 -59.97 34.16 -7.28
C HIS A 75 -60.05 34.07 -8.82
N ARG A 76 -61.22 33.79 -9.40
CA ARG A 76 -61.35 33.58 -10.86
C ARG A 76 -61.52 34.86 -11.68
N GLN A 77 -61.88 35.99 -11.05
CA GLN A 77 -62.16 37.24 -11.78
C GLN A 77 -61.01 38.27 -11.81
N GLN A 78 -60.06 38.21 -10.86
CA GLN A 78 -58.93 39.17 -10.84
C GLN A 78 -57.82 38.84 -11.85
N SER A 79 -57.62 37.56 -12.21
CA SER A 79 -56.56 37.14 -13.15
C SER A 79 -56.78 37.66 -14.59
N GLN A 80 -58.03 37.91 -15.01
CA GLN A 80 -58.33 38.34 -16.38
C GLN A 80 -58.13 39.86 -16.63
N GLN A 81 -57.93 40.68 -15.59
CA GLN A 81 -57.71 42.12 -15.75
C GLN A 81 -56.23 42.55 -15.73
N SER A 82 -55.31 41.71 -15.23
CA SER A 82 -53.88 42.03 -15.20
C SER A 82 -53.15 41.76 -16.53
N GLU A 83 -53.65 40.88 -17.38
CA GLU A 83 -52.96 40.44 -18.61
C GLU A 83 -52.93 41.48 -19.75
N GLN A 84 -53.78 42.52 -19.73
CA GLN A 84 -53.89 43.47 -20.85
C GLN A 84 -52.96 44.70 -20.75
N ARG A 85 -52.05 44.81 -19.77
CA ARG A 85 -51.26 46.04 -19.55
C ARG A 85 -49.74 45.88 -19.35
N ALA A 86 -49.14 44.78 -19.81
CA ALA A 86 -47.69 44.61 -19.87
C ALA A 86 -47.16 44.63 -21.32
N GLY A 87 -46.37 45.64 -21.66
CA GLY A 87 -45.75 45.78 -22.99
C GLY A 87 -44.55 44.86 -23.22
N ARG A 88 -44.27 44.52 -24.49
CA ARG A 88 -43.16 43.65 -24.91
C ARG A 88 -41.80 44.05 -24.33
N LEU A 89 -41.12 43.08 -23.73
CA LEU A 89 -39.66 43.03 -23.56
C LEU A 89 -39.11 41.69 -24.10
N PRO A 90 -37.83 41.62 -24.51
CA PRO A 90 -37.31 40.49 -25.29
C PRO A 90 -37.05 39.23 -24.45
N ARG A 91 -37.22 38.06 -25.08
CA ARG A 91 -36.92 36.74 -24.48
C ARG A 91 -35.47 36.66 -23.99
N GLN A 92 -35.26 36.42 -22.70
CA GLN A 92 -34.08 35.69 -22.24
C GLN A 92 -34.38 34.19 -22.26
N THR A 93 -33.58 33.42 -22.99
CA THR A 93 -33.66 31.95 -23.03
C THR A 93 -32.67 31.38 -22.03
N GLY A 94 -33.12 31.25 -20.78
CA GLY A 94 -32.38 30.67 -19.66
C GLY A 94 -33.36 30.25 -18.58
N GLY A 95 -34.21 29.27 -18.90
CA GLY A 95 -35.13 28.71 -17.90
C GLY A 95 -34.36 27.87 -16.87
N PRO A 96 -34.83 27.80 -15.61
CA PRO A 96 -34.28 26.86 -14.65
C PRO A 96 -34.39 25.42 -15.17
N PRO A 97 -33.51 24.50 -14.72
CA PRO A 97 -33.53 23.11 -15.18
C PRO A 97 -34.90 22.47 -14.89
N PRO A 98 -35.36 21.55 -15.76
CA PRO A 98 -36.62 20.86 -15.53
C PRO A 98 -36.54 20.05 -14.23
N VAL A 99 -37.51 20.25 -13.34
CA VAL A 99 -37.66 19.43 -12.13
C VAL A 99 -37.92 17.99 -12.60
N THR A 100 -36.95 17.10 -12.36
CA THR A 100 -37.04 15.70 -12.82
C THR A 100 -38.06 14.96 -11.97
N ARG A 101 -39.25 14.73 -12.54
CA ARG A 101 -40.30 13.92 -11.92
C ARG A 101 -39.85 12.45 -11.87
N ILE A 102 -39.27 12.03 -10.75
CA ILE A 102 -38.90 10.63 -10.51
C ILE A 102 -40.19 9.79 -10.45
N GLY A 103 -40.14 8.58 -11.03
CA GLY A 103 -41.30 7.69 -11.10
C GLY A 103 -41.73 7.21 -9.72
N VAL A 104 -43.02 7.32 -9.42
CA VAL A 104 -43.61 6.99 -8.12
C VAL A 104 -43.45 5.51 -7.79
N LEU A 105 -42.61 5.20 -6.82
CA LEU A 105 -42.83 4.08 -5.91
C LEU A 105 -43.75 4.58 -4.79
N ALA A 106 -44.64 3.72 -4.29
CA ALA A 106 -45.67 4.15 -3.36
C ALA A 106 -45.07 4.48 -1.98
N ALA A 107 -45.21 5.75 -1.57
CA ALA A 107 -45.02 6.15 -0.17
C ALA A 107 -46.01 5.42 0.74
N SER A 108 -45.67 5.28 2.02
CA SER A 108 -46.54 4.60 2.98
C SER A 108 -47.75 5.46 3.31
N THR A 109 -48.97 4.95 3.14
CA THR A 109 -50.20 5.66 3.52
C THR A 109 -50.87 5.02 4.74
N ILE A 110 -51.36 5.86 5.64
CA ILE A 110 -52.07 5.48 6.87
C ILE A 110 -53.51 6.03 6.78
N PRO A 111 -54.55 5.18 6.75
CA PRO A 111 -55.94 5.65 6.76
C PRO A 111 -56.30 6.39 8.05
N VAL A 112 -57.01 7.51 7.93
CA VAL A 112 -57.48 8.37 9.02
C VAL A 112 -58.97 8.70 8.86
N GLY A 113 -59.44 9.84 9.37
CA GLY A 113 -60.81 10.32 9.14
C GLY A 113 -60.96 11.11 7.83
N ALA A 114 -62.19 11.53 7.52
CA ALA A 114 -62.46 12.36 6.34
C ALA A 114 -62.00 13.81 6.54
N GLY A 115 -61.45 14.42 5.48
CA GLY A 115 -60.94 15.80 5.47
C GLY A 115 -59.77 16.05 6.42
N PRO A 116 -58.67 15.26 6.41
CA PRO A 116 -57.55 15.51 7.30
C PRO A 116 -56.83 16.81 6.89
N ALA A 117 -56.86 17.81 7.77
CA ALA A 117 -56.43 19.18 7.49
C ALA A 117 -55.17 19.61 8.26
N ALA A 118 -54.87 18.97 9.39
CA ALA A 118 -53.67 19.27 10.16
C ALA A 118 -53.13 18.04 10.88
N VAL A 119 -51.85 18.06 11.20
CA VAL A 119 -51.20 17.04 12.02
C VAL A 119 -50.30 17.73 13.04
N ALA A 120 -50.48 17.39 14.33
CA ALA A 120 -49.65 17.87 15.42
C ALA A 120 -48.92 16.69 16.07
N ILE A 121 -47.59 16.75 16.15
CA ILE A 121 -46.78 15.64 16.65
C ILE A 121 -46.21 15.97 18.03
N THR A 122 -46.36 15.04 18.96
CA THR A 122 -45.81 15.15 20.31
C THR A 122 -44.33 14.74 20.34
N PRO A 123 -43.50 15.29 21.26
CA PRO A 123 -42.12 14.86 21.44
C PRO A 123 -41.93 13.36 21.74
N GLY A 124 -43.00 12.69 22.20
CA GLY A 124 -43.01 11.25 22.46
C GLY A 124 -43.37 10.37 21.27
N GLY A 125 -43.54 10.92 20.05
CA GLY A 125 -43.84 10.13 18.86
C GLY A 125 -45.29 9.70 18.69
N LYS A 126 -46.26 10.47 19.20
CA LYS A 126 -47.67 10.39 18.77
C LYS A 126 -48.03 11.56 17.87
N ALA A 127 -48.57 11.29 16.69
CA ALA A 127 -49.18 12.28 15.81
C ALA A 127 -50.70 12.32 15.99
N TYR A 128 -51.27 13.53 16.03
CA TYR A 128 -52.70 13.79 16.16
C TYR A 128 -53.17 14.47 14.88
N VAL A 129 -53.89 13.71 14.06
CA VAL A 129 -54.37 14.12 12.74
C VAL A 129 -55.79 14.64 12.88
N VAL A 130 -55.99 15.91 12.57
CA VAL A 130 -57.27 16.61 12.67
C VAL A 130 -58.08 16.37 11.40
N ASN A 131 -59.26 15.74 11.55
CA ASN A 131 -60.14 15.37 10.46
C ASN A 131 -61.37 16.28 10.44
N THR A 132 -61.36 17.30 9.56
CA THR A 132 -62.37 18.37 9.49
C THR A 132 -63.76 17.85 9.15
N ASP A 133 -63.89 17.03 8.10
CA ASP A 133 -65.19 16.57 7.58
C ASP A 133 -65.83 15.44 8.41
N SER A 134 -65.11 14.91 9.39
CA SER A 134 -65.57 13.81 10.26
C SER A 134 -65.58 14.14 11.76
N ASP A 135 -65.45 15.42 12.13
CA ASP A 135 -65.48 15.89 13.52
C ASP A 135 -64.61 15.05 14.47
N SER A 136 -63.36 14.77 14.08
CA SER A 136 -62.52 13.83 14.82
C SER A 136 -61.03 14.11 14.76
N VAL A 137 -60.28 13.45 15.64
CA VAL A 137 -58.81 13.45 15.66
C VAL A 137 -58.31 12.01 15.69
N THR A 138 -57.58 11.58 14.67
CA THR A 138 -56.96 10.24 14.63
C THR A 138 -55.57 10.28 15.27
N VAL A 139 -55.28 9.33 16.15
CA VAL A 139 -53.96 9.19 16.79
C VAL A 139 -53.14 8.16 16.02
N ILE A 140 -51.90 8.50 15.69
CA ILE A 140 -50.92 7.61 15.04
C ILE A 140 -49.69 7.50 15.93
N ASP A 141 -49.21 6.28 16.17
CA ASP A 141 -47.89 6.02 16.74
C ASP A 141 -46.83 6.16 15.64
N THR A 142 -45.98 7.18 15.72
CA THR A 142 -45.04 7.50 14.63
C THR A 142 -43.85 6.55 14.55
N THR A 143 -43.71 5.60 15.49
CA THR A 143 -42.62 4.60 15.48
C THR A 143 -43.03 3.29 14.81
N THR A 144 -44.33 3.03 14.74
CA THR A 144 -44.92 1.79 14.20
C THR A 144 -45.87 2.03 13.03
N GLY A 145 -46.32 3.27 12.81
CA GLY A 145 -47.40 3.60 11.88
C GLY A 145 -48.78 3.08 12.33
N ALA A 146 -48.89 2.54 13.55
CA ALA A 146 -50.14 2.01 14.07
C ALA A 146 -51.12 3.14 14.42
N VAL A 147 -52.42 2.86 14.30
CA VAL A 147 -53.51 3.77 14.66
C VAL A 147 -54.21 3.21 15.92
N PRO A 148 -53.89 3.68 17.14
CA PRO A 148 -54.51 3.15 18.35
C PRO A 148 -56.01 3.49 18.48
N GLY A 149 -56.45 4.58 17.82
CA GLY A 149 -57.85 4.96 17.78
C GLY A 149 -58.10 6.36 17.20
N THR A 150 -59.38 6.70 17.07
CA THR A 150 -59.87 8.01 16.65
C THR A 150 -60.73 8.61 17.76
N ILE A 151 -60.44 9.85 18.11
CA ILE A 151 -61.10 10.64 19.15
C ILE A 151 -62.22 11.44 18.49
N ALA A 152 -63.47 11.19 18.88
CA ALA A 152 -64.60 11.97 18.40
C ALA A 152 -64.66 13.34 19.11
N LEU A 153 -64.95 14.40 18.35
CA LEU A 153 -65.24 15.75 18.83
C LEU A 153 -66.77 16.02 18.78
N PRO A 154 -67.26 17.14 19.33
CA PRO A 154 -68.67 17.51 19.20
C PRO A 154 -69.11 17.64 17.74
N ALA A 155 -70.27 17.09 17.38
CA ALA A 155 -70.78 17.16 16.00
C ALA A 155 -70.96 18.61 15.52
N GLY A 156 -70.48 18.90 14.31
CA GLY A 156 -70.39 20.25 13.75
C GLY A 156 -69.17 21.05 14.22
N SER A 157 -68.22 20.44 14.93
CA SER A 157 -66.97 21.09 15.37
C SER A 157 -66.17 21.68 14.20
N GLY A 158 -66.08 20.96 13.07
CA GLY A 158 -65.26 21.34 11.91
C GLY A 158 -63.82 21.69 12.32
N PRO A 159 -63.04 20.73 12.86
CA PRO A 159 -61.74 21.03 13.46
C PRO A 159 -60.70 21.31 12.37
N THR A 160 -59.80 22.27 12.61
CA THR A 160 -58.95 22.87 11.55
C THR A 160 -57.46 22.76 11.80
N ALA A 161 -56.99 22.99 13.03
CA ALA A 161 -55.58 22.95 13.40
C ALA A 161 -55.40 22.36 14.80
N ALA A 162 -54.18 21.90 15.08
CA ALA A 162 -53.79 21.39 16.39
C ALA A 162 -52.39 21.86 16.81
N ALA A 163 -52.19 22.06 18.10
CA ALA A 163 -50.88 22.31 18.70
C ALA A 163 -50.70 21.57 20.03
N VAL A 164 -49.47 21.16 20.34
CA VAL A 164 -49.13 20.42 21.56
C VAL A 164 -48.59 21.37 22.64
N ALA A 165 -49.13 21.31 23.86
CA ALA A 165 -48.56 21.99 25.03
C ALA A 165 -48.75 21.15 26.30
N GLY A 166 -47.69 20.97 27.10
CA GLY A 166 -47.81 20.46 28.48
C GLY A 166 -48.48 19.09 28.64
N GLY A 167 -48.34 18.18 27.66
CA GLY A 167 -49.03 16.88 27.67
C GLY A 167 -50.50 16.93 27.21
N LYS A 168 -50.90 18.03 26.57
CA LYS A 168 -52.22 18.24 25.96
C LYS A 168 -52.08 18.60 24.48
N VAL A 169 -53.13 18.35 23.70
CA VAL A 169 -53.32 18.85 22.33
C VAL A 169 -54.52 19.79 22.33
N TYR A 170 -54.32 21.00 21.79
CA TYR A 170 -55.35 22.01 21.62
C TYR A 170 -55.78 21.99 20.17
N VAL A 171 -57.06 21.74 19.91
CA VAL A 171 -57.63 21.59 18.56
C VAL A 171 -58.67 22.68 18.33
N THR A 172 -58.49 23.49 17.29
CA THR A 172 -59.42 24.59 16.96
C THR A 172 -60.63 24.07 16.20
N ASN A 173 -61.83 24.43 16.65
CA ASN A 173 -63.10 23.96 16.09
C ASN A 173 -63.84 25.14 15.43
N LEU A 174 -63.69 25.30 14.11
CA LEU A 174 -64.20 26.47 13.39
C LEU A 174 -65.73 26.56 13.44
N GLY A 175 -66.43 25.43 13.34
CA GLY A 175 -67.90 25.38 13.27
C GLY A 175 -68.62 25.66 14.60
N THR A 176 -67.90 25.65 15.72
CA THR A 176 -68.49 25.80 17.07
C THR A 176 -67.93 26.97 17.90
N ASP A 177 -66.97 27.74 17.38
CA ASP A 177 -66.24 28.76 18.15
C ASP A 177 -65.62 28.19 19.45
N THR A 178 -64.96 27.03 19.36
CA THR A 178 -64.32 26.38 20.53
C THR A 178 -62.92 25.88 20.26
N VAL A 179 -62.19 25.54 21.34
CA VAL A 179 -60.95 24.76 21.31
C VAL A 179 -61.14 23.49 22.14
N SER A 180 -60.99 22.32 21.54
CA SER A 180 -60.97 21.03 22.26
C SER A 180 -59.60 20.80 22.89
N VAL A 181 -59.57 20.37 24.15
CA VAL A 181 -58.34 20.04 24.88
C VAL A 181 -58.28 18.53 25.09
N ILE A 182 -57.31 17.87 24.48
CA ILE A 182 -57.11 16.41 24.52
C ILE A 182 -55.88 16.09 25.37
N SER A 183 -55.95 15.12 26.28
CA SER A 183 -54.78 14.63 27.02
C SER A 183 -53.97 13.63 26.18
N THR A 184 -52.66 13.84 26.05
CA THR A 184 -51.78 12.91 25.29
C THR A 184 -51.48 11.61 26.05
N ALA A 185 -51.79 11.58 27.34
CA ALA A 185 -51.58 10.41 28.21
C ALA A 185 -52.73 9.40 28.12
N THR A 186 -53.96 9.87 27.85
CA THR A 186 -55.17 9.04 27.80
C THR A 186 -55.83 9.01 26.43
N ASP A 187 -55.42 9.87 25.49
CA ASP A 187 -56.02 10.03 24.16
C ASP A 187 -57.53 10.34 24.22
N THR A 188 -57.91 11.21 25.16
CA THR A 188 -59.31 11.62 25.41
C THR A 188 -59.44 13.13 25.54
N VAL A 189 -60.57 13.69 25.09
CA VAL A 189 -60.96 15.08 25.39
C VAL A 189 -61.13 15.25 26.90
N THR A 190 -60.37 16.17 27.49
CA THR A 190 -60.42 16.55 28.91
C THR A 190 -61.17 17.85 29.17
N GLY A 191 -61.36 18.68 28.14
CA GLY A 191 -62.11 19.94 28.26
C GLY A 191 -62.36 20.60 26.90
N THR A 192 -63.17 21.65 26.92
CA THR A 192 -63.46 22.50 25.76
C THR A 192 -63.48 23.96 26.21
N VAL A 193 -62.71 24.80 25.54
CA VAL A 193 -62.66 26.26 25.79
C VAL A 193 -63.60 26.94 24.80
N THR A 194 -64.64 27.61 25.28
CA THR A 194 -65.56 28.38 24.44
C THR A 194 -65.00 29.78 24.17
N LEU A 195 -64.92 30.15 22.90
CA LEU A 195 -64.48 31.47 22.44
C LEU A 195 -65.69 32.42 22.29
N PRO A 196 -65.47 33.74 22.13
CA PRO A 196 -66.53 34.66 21.74
C PRO A 196 -67.20 34.23 20.42
N ALA A 197 -68.53 34.36 20.33
CA ALA A 197 -69.27 33.95 19.13
C ALA A 197 -68.85 34.77 17.89
N GLY A 198 -68.63 34.08 16.76
CA GLY A 198 -68.17 34.66 15.50
C GLY A 198 -66.64 34.77 15.37
N THR A 199 -65.85 34.09 16.21
CA THR A 199 -64.39 34.06 16.07
C THR A 199 -63.89 33.29 14.85
N GLY A 200 -64.49 32.13 14.55
CA GLY A 200 -64.01 31.20 13.52
C GLY A 200 -62.54 30.79 13.74
N PRO A 201 -62.21 30.05 14.81
CA PRO A 201 -60.82 29.67 15.10
C PRO A 201 -60.29 28.70 14.04
N ILE A 202 -59.17 29.04 13.41
CA ILE A 202 -58.59 28.25 12.30
C ILE A 202 -57.17 27.74 12.56
N GLY A 203 -56.39 28.43 13.39
CA GLY A 203 -54.99 28.15 13.65
C GLY A 203 -54.66 28.27 15.13
N VAL A 204 -53.66 27.52 15.59
CA VAL A 204 -53.18 27.58 16.98
C VAL A 204 -51.67 27.35 17.05
N ALA A 205 -50.99 28.19 17.84
CA ALA A 205 -49.57 28.04 18.19
C ALA A 205 -49.39 28.10 19.71
N VAL A 206 -48.27 27.59 20.21
CA VAL A 206 -47.99 27.49 21.66
C VAL A 206 -46.67 28.15 21.98
N SER A 207 -46.65 29.05 22.97
CA SER A 207 -45.43 29.69 23.45
C SER A 207 -45.56 30.06 24.93
N ASN A 208 -44.49 29.86 25.71
CA ASN A 208 -44.40 30.26 27.13
C ASN A 208 -45.61 29.87 28.00
N GLY A 209 -46.16 28.66 27.80
CA GLY A 209 -47.31 28.16 28.58
C GLY A 209 -48.67 28.74 28.18
N LYS A 210 -48.74 29.47 27.06
CA LYS A 210 -49.98 29.98 26.47
C LYS A 210 -50.21 29.36 25.08
N ALA A 211 -51.47 29.14 24.72
CA ALA A 211 -51.91 28.83 23.37
C ALA A 211 -52.53 30.07 22.73
N TYR A 212 -52.08 30.40 21.52
CA TYR A 212 -52.48 31.56 20.73
C TYR A 212 -53.32 31.09 19.56
N VAL A 213 -54.60 31.46 19.54
CA VAL A 213 -55.62 30.96 18.61
C VAL A 213 -56.00 32.05 17.60
N SER A 214 -55.73 31.79 16.32
CA SER A 214 -56.09 32.67 15.20
C SER A 214 -57.60 32.66 14.94
N ASN A 215 -58.28 33.76 15.25
CA ASN A 215 -59.71 33.96 15.01
C ASN A 215 -59.91 34.51 13.58
N PHE A 216 -60.04 33.62 12.60
CA PHE A 216 -60.10 33.96 11.17
C PHE A 216 -61.18 35.00 10.85
N LEU A 217 -62.40 34.78 11.35
CA LEU A 217 -63.55 35.65 11.07
C LEU A 217 -63.50 36.97 11.85
N ALA A 218 -62.86 36.98 13.02
CA ALA A 218 -62.80 38.16 13.89
C ALA A 218 -61.54 39.03 13.73
N GLY A 219 -60.55 38.63 12.92
CA GLY A 219 -59.33 39.43 12.68
C GLY A 219 -58.48 39.63 13.95
N SER A 220 -58.38 38.60 14.79
CA SER A 220 -57.73 38.71 16.11
C SER A 220 -57.15 37.37 16.58
N VAL A 221 -56.42 37.41 17.70
CA VAL A 221 -55.88 36.21 18.36
C VAL A 221 -56.42 36.12 19.79
N THR A 222 -56.96 34.95 20.15
CA THR A 222 -57.34 34.62 21.54
C THR A 222 -56.18 33.93 22.25
N VAL A 223 -55.88 34.32 23.49
CA VAL A 223 -54.83 33.71 24.31
C VAL A 223 -55.46 32.84 25.40
N ILE A 224 -55.05 31.57 25.46
CA ILE A 224 -55.49 30.58 26.45
C ILE A 224 -54.29 30.19 27.32
N ASP A 225 -54.45 30.21 28.64
CA ASP A 225 -53.47 29.66 29.58
C ASP A 225 -53.52 28.13 29.54
N THR A 226 -52.38 27.47 29.29
CA THR A 226 -52.33 26.00 29.11
C THR A 226 -52.26 25.20 30.42
N ALA A 227 -52.02 25.88 31.54
CA ALA A 227 -52.07 25.27 32.86
C ALA A 227 -53.52 25.23 33.38
N THR A 228 -54.32 26.26 33.12
CA THR A 228 -55.73 26.36 33.60
C THR A 228 -56.79 26.05 32.55
N ASP A 229 -56.44 25.95 31.27
CA ASP A 229 -57.35 25.78 30.12
C ASP A 229 -58.40 26.91 30.01
N THR A 230 -58.00 28.15 30.29
CA THR A 230 -58.90 29.33 30.27
C THR A 230 -58.36 30.49 29.45
N ILE A 231 -59.25 31.24 28.80
CA ILE A 231 -58.91 32.50 28.12
C ILE A 231 -58.30 33.51 29.10
N VAL A 232 -57.23 34.19 28.69
CA VAL A 232 -56.55 35.27 29.43
C VAL A 232 -57.20 36.62 29.05
N PRO A 233 -58.12 37.20 29.86
CA PRO A 233 -58.99 38.29 29.40
C PRO A 233 -58.34 39.67 29.40
N VAL A 234 -57.20 39.81 30.09
CA VAL A 234 -56.40 41.06 30.12
C VAL A 234 -55.65 41.26 28.79
N VAL A 235 -55.42 40.17 28.06
CA VAL A 235 -54.63 40.12 26.82
C VAL A 235 -55.51 39.85 25.60
N SER A 236 -56.61 39.11 25.77
CA SER A 236 -57.49 38.70 24.66
C SER A 236 -58.67 39.66 24.44
N PRO A 237 -59.04 39.99 23.19
CA PRO A 237 -58.38 39.59 21.94
C PRO A 237 -57.18 40.48 21.60
N ILE A 238 -56.08 39.87 21.18
CA ILE A 238 -54.95 40.59 20.57
C ILE A 238 -55.36 40.97 19.13
N PRO A 239 -55.22 42.24 18.70
CA PRO A 239 -55.45 42.63 17.30
C PRO A 239 -54.46 41.94 16.34
N ALA A 240 -54.99 41.40 15.24
CA ALA A 240 -54.20 40.82 14.15
C ALA A 240 -54.57 41.49 12.81
N GLY A 241 -54.01 41.02 11.70
CA GLY A 241 -54.47 41.41 10.37
C GLY A 241 -55.82 40.78 10.00
N LEU A 242 -56.25 41.01 8.76
CA LEU A 242 -57.46 40.41 8.23
C LEU A 242 -57.23 38.91 7.96
N LEU A 243 -58.17 38.09 8.41
CA LEU A 243 -58.20 36.63 8.19
C LEU A 243 -56.91 35.92 8.67
N PRO A 244 -56.58 35.98 9.99
CA PRO A 244 -55.43 35.27 10.53
C PRO A 244 -55.63 33.76 10.43
N SER A 245 -54.63 33.05 9.91
CA SER A 245 -54.66 31.63 9.63
C SER A 245 -53.59 30.85 10.40
N GLY A 246 -52.64 30.21 9.72
CA GLY A 246 -51.61 29.40 10.35
C GLY A 246 -50.73 30.21 11.31
N ALA A 247 -50.36 29.59 12.42
CA ALA A 247 -49.51 30.19 13.44
C ALA A 247 -48.35 29.26 13.78
N GLY A 248 -47.16 29.83 13.95
CA GLY A 248 -45.95 29.12 14.38
C GLY A 248 -45.23 29.89 15.49
N SER A 249 -44.39 29.24 16.28
CA SER A 249 -43.75 29.87 17.44
C SER A 249 -42.34 29.34 17.71
N SER A 250 -41.47 30.22 18.19
CA SER A 250 -40.13 29.86 18.67
C SER A 250 -39.57 30.98 19.56
N ASN A 251 -38.74 30.61 20.55
CA ASN A 251 -38.01 31.56 21.41
C ASN A 251 -38.86 32.69 22.04
N GLY A 252 -40.13 32.41 22.37
CA GLY A 252 -41.03 33.41 22.95
C GLY A 252 -41.76 34.29 21.94
N LEU A 253 -41.51 34.15 20.64
CA LEU A 253 -42.27 34.81 19.58
C LEU A 253 -43.32 33.87 18.99
N VAL A 254 -44.47 34.43 18.60
CA VAL A 254 -45.53 33.75 17.84
C VAL A 254 -45.77 34.54 16.56
N PHE A 255 -45.75 33.85 15.41
CA PHE A 255 -45.93 34.42 14.08
C PHE A 255 -47.27 33.92 13.53
N VAL A 256 -48.16 34.84 13.20
CA VAL A 256 -49.52 34.57 12.70
C VAL A 256 -49.64 35.08 11.27
N ALA A 257 -49.97 34.20 10.34
CA ALA A 257 -50.19 34.52 8.93
C ALA A 257 -51.52 35.27 8.74
N ASP A 258 -51.48 36.55 8.34
CA ASP A 258 -52.70 37.34 8.09
C ASP A 258 -53.10 37.24 6.61
N THR A 259 -53.85 36.20 6.24
CA THR A 259 -54.13 35.82 4.85
C THR A 259 -54.73 36.98 4.04
N GLY A 260 -55.71 37.67 4.61
CA GLY A 260 -56.43 38.78 3.96
C GLY A 260 -55.67 40.11 3.97
N SER A 261 -54.74 40.31 4.90
CA SER A 261 -53.89 41.51 4.95
C SER A 261 -52.58 41.38 4.18
N HIS A 262 -52.17 40.14 3.85
CA HIS A 262 -50.87 39.84 3.23
C HIS A 262 -49.68 40.25 4.12
N THR A 263 -49.85 40.05 5.43
CA THR A 263 -48.89 40.38 6.49
C THR A 263 -48.65 39.19 7.41
N VAL A 264 -47.67 39.32 8.30
CA VAL A 264 -47.51 38.45 9.46
C VAL A 264 -47.61 39.29 10.71
N THR A 265 -48.50 38.94 11.62
CA THR A 265 -48.57 39.52 12.96
C THR A 265 -47.66 38.72 13.87
N VAL A 266 -46.61 39.37 14.38
CA VAL A 266 -45.70 38.81 15.39
C VAL A 266 -46.17 39.24 16.76
N ILE A 267 -46.26 38.29 17.69
CA ILE A 267 -46.63 38.48 19.09
C ILE A 267 -45.45 38.06 19.96
N ASP A 268 -44.94 38.97 20.78
CA ASP A 268 -44.03 38.61 21.87
C ASP A 268 -44.85 38.03 23.03
N SER A 269 -44.73 36.73 23.28
CA SER A 269 -45.52 36.03 24.31
C SER A 269 -45.13 36.35 25.75
N THR A 270 -44.02 37.07 25.97
CA THR A 270 -43.56 37.54 27.28
C THR A 270 -44.17 38.88 27.67
N THR A 271 -44.39 39.77 26.70
CA THR A 271 -44.97 41.10 26.88
C THR A 271 -46.40 41.22 26.37
N ASP A 272 -46.87 40.24 25.60
CA ASP A 272 -48.09 40.21 24.79
C ASP A 272 -48.25 41.42 23.84
N THR A 273 -47.12 42.00 23.40
CA THR A 273 -47.08 43.10 22.41
C THR A 273 -47.03 42.57 20.98
N THR A 274 -47.54 43.36 20.01
CA THR A 274 -47.57 42.97 18.60
C THR A 274 -46.76 43.87 17.67
N GLN A 275 -46.23 43.27 16.61
CA GLN A 275 -45.59 43.93 15.48
C GLN A 275 -46.07 43.30 14.17
N THR A 276 -46.45 44.11 13.18
CA THR A 276 -46.82 43.62 11.84
C THR A 276 -45.61 43.66 10.90
N ILE A 277 -45.38 42.55 10.20
CA ILE A 277 -44.38 42.43 9.13
C ILE A 277 -45.14 42.37 7.78
N THR A 278 -44.80 43.28 6.87
CA THR A 278 -45.30 43.25 5.48
C THR A 278 -44.50 42.28 4.63
N LEU A 279 -45.16 41.50 3.76
CA LEU A 279 -44.53 40.56 2.86
C LEU A 279 -44.40 41.17 1.44
N PRO A 280 -43.21 41.66 1.00
CA PRO A 280 -43.13 42.50 -0.20
C PRO A 280 -43.47 41.78 -1.53
N ALA A 281 -43.36 40.45 -1.54
CA ALA A 281 -43.68 39.57 -2.67
C ALA A 281 -44.53 38.36 -2.24
N GLY A 282 -45.17 38.43 -1.08
CA GLY A 282 -46.06 37.39 -0.54
C GLY A 282 -47.51 37.88 -0.55
N SER A 283 -48.43 37.06 -1.05
CA SER A 283 -49.87 37.28 -0.87
C SER A 283 -50.58 36.02 -0.42
N GLY A 284 -51.63 36.19 0.38
CA GLY A 284 -52.34 35.06 1.02
C GLY A 284 -51.43 34.18 1.88
N PRO A 285 -50.71 34.71 2.89
CA PRO A 285 -49.94 33.86 3.80
C PRO A 285 -50.90 32.87 4.50
N SER A 286 -50.55 31.58 4.55
CA SER A 286 -51.42 30.48 5.01
C SER A 286 -50.84 29.68 6.18
N SER A 287 -49.51 29.53 6.24
CA SER A 287 -48.81 28.67 7.20
C SER A 287 -47.46 29.26 7.58
N VAL A 288 -47.03 29.06 8.82
CA VAL A 288 -45.75 29.52 9.34
C VAL A 288 -45.04 28.41 10.11
N ALA A 289 -43.80 28.09 9.72
CA ALA A 289 -42.90 27.23 10.49
C ALA A 289 -41.67 28.02 10.93
N VAL A 290 -41.16 27.77 12.13
CA VAL A 290 -40.05 28.55 12.72
C VAL A 290 -38.95 27.61 13.20
N SER A 291 -37.74 27.75 12.67
CA SER A 291 -36.56 26.96 13.06
C SER A 291 -35.26 27.73 12.77
N GLY A 292 -34.18 27.41 13.48
CA GLY A 292 -32.85 27.97 13.22
C GLY A 292 -32.72 29.50 13.35
N GLY A 293 -33.71 30.19 13.94
CA GLY A 293 -33.76 31.66 13.98
C GLY A 293 -34.52 32.30 12.81
N PHE A 294 -35.12 31.52 11.93
CA PHE A 294 -35.91 31.99 10.79
C PHE A 294 -37.36 31.46 10.81
N ALA A 295 -38.32 32.32 10.49
CA ALA A 295 -39.69 31.95 10.22
C ALA A 295 -39.92 31.86 8.70
N HIS A 296 -40.40 30.71 8.24
CA HIS A 296 -40.75 30.43 6.85
C HIS A 296 -42.26 30.50 6.70
N VAL A 297 -42.74 31.40 5.84
CA VAL A 297 -44.16 31.75 5.68
C VAL A 297 -44.61 31.37 4.27
N VAL A 298 -45.51 30.41 4.15
CA VAL A 298 -46.09 30.00 2.87
C VAL A 298 -47.12 31.03 2.42
N ASN A 299 -46.99 31.51 1.18
CA ASN A 299 -47.89 32.46 0.54
C ASN A 299 -48.65 31.75 -0.60
N SER A 300 -49.87 31.27 -0.32
CA SER A 300 -50.68 30.52 -1.29
C SER A 300 -51.12 31.39 -2.47
N GLY A 301 -51.37 32.68 -2.24
CA GLY A 301 -51.82 33.63 -3.27
C GLY A 301 -50.73 34.08 -4.26
N SER A 302 -49.44 33.88 -3.94
CA SER A 302 -48.31 34.28 -4.80
C SER A 302 -47.38 33.14 -5.20
N ALA A 303 -47.62 31.91 -4.72
CA ALA A 303 -46.74 30.75 -4.89
C ALA A 303 -45.29 31.05 -4.45
N THR A 304 -45.13 31.57 -3.23
CA THR A 304 -43.81 31.88 -2.64
C THR A 304 -43.70 31.43 -1.18
N VAL A 305 -42.47 31.33 -0.67
CA VAL A 305 -42.18 31.21 0.77
C VAL A 305 -41.36 32.42 1.20
N SER A 306 -41.88 33.27 2.08
CA SER A 306 -41.12 34.38 2.65
C SER A 306 -40.29 33.90 3.84
N VAL A 307 -39.02 34.28 3.88
CA VAL A 307 -38.09 33.96 4.98
C VAL A 307 -37.93 35.21 5.83
N ILE A 308 -38.21 35.10 7.13
CA ILE A 308 -38.15 36.19 8.10
C ILE A 308 -37.08 35.88 9.14
N ASP A 309 -36.14 36.79 9.35
CA ASP A 309 -35.22 36.74 10.50
C ASP A 309 -36.01 37.06 11.79
N THR A 310 -35.99 36.13 12.74
CA THR A 310 -36.80 36.24 13.98
C THR A 310 -36.21 37.21 15.01
N ALA A 311 -34.94 37.60 14.89
CA ALA A 311 -34.30 38.58 15.76
C ALA A 311 -34.42 40.02 15.20
N ALA A 312 -34.33 40.17 13.87
CA ALA A 312 -34.49 41.45 13.18
C ALA A 312 -35.95 41.79 12.84
N LEU A 313 -36.86 40.80 12.86
CA LEU A 313 -38.28 40.92 12.50
C LEU A 313 -38.48 41.53 11.10
N LEU A 314 -37.74 40.98 10.15
CA LEU A 314 -37.49 41.49 8.80
C LEU A 314 -37.53 40.33 7.81
N VAL A 315 -38.22 40.49 6.67
CA VAL A 315 -38.14 39.57 5.54
C VAL A 315 -36.72 39.65 4.94
N THR A 316 -35.95 38.58 5.05
CA THR A 316 -34.58 38.48 4.52
C THR A 316 -34.54 37.93 3.10
N ASP A 317 -35.49 37.06 2.73
CA ASP A 317 -35.62 36.52 1.36
C ASP A 317 -37.09 36.15 1.03
N THR A 318 -37.36 35.85 -0.24
CA THR A 318 -38.62 35.24 -0.68
C THR A 318 -38.35 34.23 -1.80
N ILE A 319 -38.52 32.96 -1.46
CA ILE A 319 -38.31 31.80 -2.32
C ILE A 319 -39.50 31.72 -3.29
N VAL A 320 -39.23 31.76 -4.60
CA VAL A 320 -40.25 31.64 -5.63
C VAL A 320 -40.43 30.16 -6.00
N LEU A 321 -41.66 29.66 -5.88
CA LEU A 321 -41.99 28.26 -6.19
C LEU A 321 -42.28 28.08 -7.69
N PRO A 322 -42.33 26.83 -8.20
CA PRO A 322 -42.58 26.56 -9.61
C PRO A 322 -43.94 27.11 -10.08
N PRO A 323 -44.06 27.60 -11.33
CA PRO A 323 -45.33 28.10 -11.84
C PRO A 323 -46.43 27.03 -11.81
N GLY A 324 -47.55 27.34 -11.16
CA GLY A 324 -48.69 26.44 -11.00
C GLY A 324 -48.76 25.69 -9.67
N THR A 325 -47.74 25.84 -8.80
CA THR A 325 -47.80 25.34 -7.41
C THR A 325 -48.83 26.12 -6.59
N GLU A 326 -49.64 25.39 -5.82
CA GLU A 326 -50.63 25.93 -4.88
C GLU A 326 -50.21 25.55 -3.45
N PRO A 327 -49.32 26.34 -2.81
CA PRO A 327 -48.67 25.91 -1.58
C PRO A 327 -49.56 26.17 -0.36
N VAL A 328 -49.71 25.18 0.52
CA VAL A 328 -50.65 25.25 1.66
C VAL A 328 -49.95 25.36 3.00
N ALA A 329 -49.12 24.37 3.35
CA ALA A 329 -48.47 24.27 4.65
C ALA A 329 -46.96 24.06 4.54
N VAL A 330 -46.23 24.42 5.59
CA VAL A 330 -44.78 24.18 5.71
C VAL A 330 -44.44 23.54 7.05
N ALA A 331 -43.49 22.60 7.03
CA ALA A 331 -42.79 22.12 8.21
C ALA A 331 -41.27 22.15 7.95
N ILE A 332 -40.47 22.30 9.01
CA ILE A 332 -39.00 22.33 8.91
C ILE A 332 -38.44 21.18 9.74
N ALA A 333 -37.58 20.36 9.16
CA ALA A 333 -36.90 19.27 9.83
C ALA A 333 -35.55 19.72 10.43
N ASP A 334 -35.07 18.97 11.42
CA ASP A 334 -33.80 19.25 12.11
C ASP A 334 -32.56 19.15 11.21
N ASP A 335 -32.68 18.57 10.02
CA ASP A 335 -31.63 18.50 9.00
C ASP A 335 -31.45 19.80 8.19
N GLY A 336 -32.30 20.81 8.42
CA GLY A 336 -32.27 22.09 7.69
C GLY A 336 -33.07 22.05 6.38
N ARG A 337 -34.03 21.14 6.22
CA ARG A 337 -34.96 21.13 5.10
C ARG A 337 -36.36 21.61 5.49
N ALA A 338 -36.92 22.49 4.67
CA ALA A 338 -38.33 22.84 4.71
C ALA A 338 -39.11 22.00 3.67
N TYR A 339 -40.25 21.47 4.09
CA TYR A 339 -41.18 20.69 3.29
C TYR A 339 -42.46 21.50 3.10
N VAL A 340 -42.82 21.80 1.86
CA VAL A 340 -43.99 22.63 1.52
C VAL A 340 -44.99 21.82 0.71
N THR A 341 -46.23 21.67 1.18
CA THR A 341 -47.28 20.94 0.45
C THR A 341 -47.80 21.74 -0.73
N ASP A 342 -47.88 21.10 -1.91
CA ASP A 342 -48.48 21.66 -3.14
C ASP A 342 -49.79 20.94 -3.44
N TYR A 343 -50.90 21.60 -3.09
CA TYR A 343 -52.25 21.04 -3.13
C TYR A 343 -52.68 20.60 -4.52
N ALA A 344 -52.32 21.37 -5.56
CA ALA A 344 -52.63 21.06 -6.95
C ALA A 344 -51.60 20.12 -7.60
N GLY A 345 -50.38 20.06 -7.05
CA GLY A 345 -49.27 19.27 -7.58
C GLY A 345 -49.24 17.79 -7.15
N ASP A 346 -50.01 17.41 -6.11
CA ASP A 346 -49.95 16.10 -5.42
C ASP A 346 -48.53 15.77 -4.88
N VAL A 347 -47.77 16.81 -4.50
CA VAL A 347 -46.38 16.72 -4.07
C VAL A 347 -46.08 17.57 -2.84
N ALA A 348 -44.97 17.27 -2.17
CA ALA A 348 -44.29 18.20 -1.28
C ALA A 348 -42.99 18.67 -1.95
N LEU A 349 -42.74 19.98 -1.93
CA LEU A 349 -41.48 20.57 -2.35
C LEU A 349 -40.49 20.50 -1.18
N VAL A 350 -39.27 20.03 -1.45
CA VAL A 350 -38.19 19.99 -0.45
C VAL A 350 -37.21 21.11 -0.75
N ILE A 351 -37.02 22.00 0.22
CA ILE A 351 -36.25 23.23 0.12
C ILE A 351 -35.14 23.20 1.16
N ASP A 352 -33.91 23.47 0.75
CA ASP A 352 -32.78 23.66 1.66
C ASP A 352 -32.85 25.05 2.32
N THR A 353 -32.93 25.13 3.65
CA THR A 353 -33.13 26.41 4.35
C THR A 353 -31.87 27.25 4.48
N ALA A 354 -30.70 26.75 4.06
CA ALA A 354 -29.43 27.49 4.11
C ALA A 354 -29.09 28.16 2.77
N THR A 355 -29.49 27.54 1.67
CA THR A 355 -29.26 27.98 0.28
C THR A 355 -30.53 28.49 -0.41
N HIS A 356 -31.70 28.28 0.21
CA HIS A 356 -33.03 28.56 -0.33
C HIS A 356 -33.33 27.85 -1.66
N ALA A 357 -32.56 26.81 -2.00
CA ALA A 357 -32.75 26.04 -3.22
C ALA A 357 -33.85 24.99 -3.05
N ILE A 358 -34.78 24.95 -4.01
CA ILE A 358 -35.69 23.80 -4.18
C ILE A 358 -34.83 22.63 -4.66
N LEU A 359 -34.69 21.60 -3.83
CA LEU A 359 -33.85 20.44 -4.10
C LEU A 359 -34.53 19.46 -5.06
N TYR A 360 -35.78 19.09 -4.72
CA TYR A 360 -36.60 18.14 -5.45
C TYR A 360 -38.06 18.21 -4.95
N THR A 361 -38.95 17.44 -5.57
CA THR A 361 -40.33 17.24 -5.13
C THR A 361 -40.60 15.77 -4.89
N VAL A 362 -41.33 15.45 -3.82
CA VAL A 362 -41.68 14.08 -3.41
C VAL A 362 -43.18 13.87 -3.53
N ALA A 363 -43.63 12.64 -3.82
CA ALA A 363 -45.06 12.35 -3.99
C ALA A 363 -45.75 12.37 -2.63
N ALA A 364 -46.62 13.36 -2.40
CA ALA A 364 -47.23 13.58 -1.10
C ALA A 364 -48.59 12.89 -0.94
N GLY A 365 -49.11 12.29 -2.01
CA GLY A 365 -50.49 11.79 -2.10
C GLY A 365 -51.43 12.84 -2.70
N THR A 366 -52.73 12.54 -2.76
CA THR A 366 -53.71 13.39 -3.46
C THR A 366 -54.21 14.53 -2.58
N THR A 367 -54.14 15.77 -3.07
CA THR A 367 -54.50 16.99 -2.34
C THR A 367 -53.80 17.10 -0.97
N PRO A 368 -52.46 17.16 -0.94
CA PRO A 368 -51.70 17.31 0.30
C PRO A 368 -51.99 18.66 0.94
N TYR A 369 -52.25 18.67 2.25
CA TYR A 369 -52.73 19.85 2.96
C TYR A 369 -51.81 20.21 4.13
N GLY A 370 -52.08 19.69 5.34
CA GLY A 370 -51.21 19.84 6.52
C GLY A 370 -49.97 18.94 6.47
N ILE A 371 -48.91 19.37 7.14
CA ILE A 371 -47.61 18.69 7.18
C ILE A 371 -46.92 18.88 8.53
N ALA A 372 -46.27 17.83 9.05
CA ALA A 372 -45.42 17.91 10.24
C ALA A 372 -44.25 16.92 10.19
N VAL A 373 -43.18 17.23 10.93
CA VAL A 373 -41.98 16.38 11.07
C VAL A 373 -42.06 15.64 12.41
N ALA A 374 -41.88 14.31 12.38
CA ALA A 374 -41.80 13.51 13.59
C ALA A 374 -40.39 13.53 14.20
N PRO A 375 -40.21 13.27 15.51
CA PRO A 375 -38.89 13.21 16.15
C PRO A 375 -37.90 12.18 15.56
N GLY A 376 -38.37 11.25 14.72
CA GLY A 376 -37.54 10.30 13.97
C GLY A 376 -37.06 10.81 12.60
N GLY A 377 -37.49 11.99 12.16
CA GLY A 377 -37.21 12.56 10.83
C GLY A 377 -38.29 12.27 9.77
N ASP A 378 -39.21 11.33 10.02
CA ASP A 378 -40.34 11.04 9.12
C ASP A 378 -41.28 12.24 8.98
N ILE A 379 -41.71 12.52 7.75
CA ILE A 379 -42.62 13.62 7.42
C ILE A 379 -44.03 13.06 7.23
N TYR A 380 -44.99 13.59 7.99
CA TYR A 380 -46.40 13.19 7.92
C TYR A 380 -47.18 14.26 7.14
N VAL A 381 -47.77 13.88 6.01
CA VAL A 381 -48.56 14.77 5.13
C VAL A 381 -50.01 14.30 5.07
N THR A 382 -50.97 15.18 5.39
CA THR A 382 -52.40 14.86 5.35
C THR A 382 -52.97 15.04 3.94
N ASN A 383 -53.69 14.04 3.43
CA ASN A 383 -54.34 14.05 2.12
C ASN A 383 -55.83 14.35 2.27
N TYR A 384 -56.24 15.59 1.99
CA TYR A 384 -57.57 16.07 2.36
C TYR A 384 -58.70 15.23 1.72
N THR A 385 -58.58 14.95 0.43
CA THR A 385 -59.64 14.26 -0.34
C THR A 385 -59.70 12.75 -0.07
N THR A 386 -58.58 12.09 0.24
CA THR A 386 -58.56 10.61 0.37
C THR A 386 -58.79 10.12 1.79
N GLY A 387 -58.61 10.97 2.82
CA GLY A 387 -58.72 10.55 4.21
C GLY A 387 -57.53 9.69 4.66
N GLU A 388 -56.33 10.01 4.16
CA GLU A 388 -55.09 9.29 4.45
C GLU A 388 -53.97 10.24 4.87
N VAL A 389 -52.96 9.72 5.56
CA VAL A 389 -51.69 10.41 5.81
C VAL A 389 -50.57 9.68 5.08
N THR A 390 -49.84 10.40 4.23
CA THR A 390 -48.61 9.91 3.59
C THR A 390 -47.44 10.12 4.54
N VAL A 391 -46.61 9.10 4.70
CA VAL A 391 -45.35 9.16 5.47
C VAL A 391 -44.17 9.14 4.51
N LEU A 392 -43.34 10.18 4.56
CA LEU A 392 -42.15 10.36 3.74
C LEU A 392 -40.91 10.14 4.62
N THR A 393 -40.13 9.10 4.34
CA THR A 393 -38.94 8.72 5.11
C THR A 393 -37.67 9.06 4.33
N VAL A 394 -36.97 10.12 4.75
CA VAL A 394 -35.70 10.51 4.12
C VAL A 394 -34.58 9.59 4.59
N PRO A 395 -33.72 9.06 3.68
CA PRO A 395 -32.59 8.23 4.06
C PRO A 395 -31.60 8.98 4.97
N VAL A 396 -31.07 8.29 5.98
CA VAL A 396 -30.04 8.80 6.90
C VAL A 396 -28.83 7.88 6.84
N VAL A 397 -27.63 8.42 6.59
CA VAL A 397 -26.39 7.63 6.48
C VAL A 397 -25.53 7.78 7.73
N THR A 398 -25.57 6.77 8.60
CA THR A 398 -24.88 6.78 9.91
C THR A 398 -23.47 6.19 9.87
N GLY A 399 -23.12 5.40 8.85
CA GLY A 399 -21.80 4.78 8.76
C GLY A 399 -21.41 4.30 7.36
N VAL A 400 -20.10 4.30 7.10
CA VAL A 400 -19.48 3.91 5.82
C VAL A 400 -18.20 3.13 6.16
N ALA A 401 -18.06 1.90 5.65
CA ALA A 401 -16.89 1.06 5.92
C ALA A 401 -16.53 0.15 4.72
N PRO A 402 -15.26 0.11 4.26
CA PRO A 402 -14.14 0.97 4.68
C PRO A 402 -14.34 2.42 4.22
N THR A 403 -13.62 3.36 4.85
CA THR A 403 -13.61 4.79 4.49
C THR A 403 -12.54 5.16 3.46
N THR A 404 -11.80 4.17 2.93
CA THR A 404 -10.75 4.37 1.92
C THR A 404 -10.74 3.25 0.89
N GLY A 405 -10.25 3.55 -0.32
CA GLY A 405 -10.04 2.56 -1.38
C GLY A 405 -9.23 3.11 -2.55
N PRO A 406 -8.65 2.26 -3.42
CA PRO A 406 -7.84 2.69 -4.55
C PRO A 406 -8.59 3.63 -5.51
N SER A 407 -7.89 4.61 -6.07
CA SER A 407 -8.41 5.54 -7.10
C SER A 407 -8.88 4.86 -8.39
N THR A 408 -8.50 3.60 -8.62
CA THR A 408 -9.01 2.76 -9.72
C THR A 408 -10.41 2.18 -9.44
N GLY A 409 -10.99 2.40 -8.27
CA GLY A 409 -12.26 1.80 -7.86
C GLY A 409 -12.15 0.32 -7.48
N GLY A 410 -13.30 -0.35 -7.39
CA GLY A 410 -13.43 -1.77 -7.05
C GLY A 410 -13.48 -2.08 -5.56
N THR A 411 -13.62 -1.07 -4.69
CA THR A 411 -13.76 -1.28 -3.24
C THR A 411 -15.21 -1.57 -2.90
N THR A 412 -15.50 -2.72 -2.29
CA THR A 412 -16.81 -2.97 -1.69
C THR A 412 -16.94 -2.20 -0.39
N VAL A 413 -17.95 -1.33 -0.31
CA VAL A 413 -18.25 -0.45 0.82
C VAL A 413 -19.61 -0.81 1.38
N THR A 414 -19.65 -1.12 2.68
CA THR A 414 -20.88 -1.26 3.45
C THR A 414 -21.31 0.12 3.95
N ILE A 415 -22.54 0.48 3.67
CA ILE A 415 -23.18 1.74 4.09
C ILE A 415 -24.30 1.37 5.05
N THR A 416 -24.31 1.99 6.23
CA THR A 416 -25.29 1.73 7.30
C THR A 416 -26.09 3.00 7.61
N GLY A 417 -27.36 2.83 8.00
CA GLY A 417 -28.27 3.95 8.16
C GLY A 417 -29.72 3.52 8.40
N SER A 418 -30.66 4.27 7.85
CA SER A 418 -32.10 4.00 7.83
C SER A 418 -32.75 4.65 6.59
N GLY A 419 -33.95 4.21 6.21
CA GLY A 419 -34.68 4.75 5.06
C GLY A 419 -34.05 4.38 3.71
N PHE A 420 -33.29 3.29 3.63
CA PHE A 420 -32.63 2.85 2.39
C PHE A 420 -33.53 2.02 1.48
N THR A 421 -34.73 1.63 1.93
CA THR A 421 -35.70 0.93 1.08
C THR A 421 -36.09 1.83 -0.10
N GLY A 422 -35.97 1.31 -1.32
CA GLY A 422 -36.24 2.09 -2.54
C GLY A 422 -35.15 3.09 -2.92
N ALA A 423 -33.92 2.95 -2.40
CA ALA A 423 -32.77 3.74 -2.86
C ALA A 423 -32.54 3.54 -4.38
N THR A 424 -32.50 4.66 -5.10
CA THR A 424 -32.38 4.75 -6.56
C THR A 424 -30.97 5.10 -7.02
N ASP A 425 -30.17 5.77 -6.19
CA ASP A 425 -28.78 6.12 -6.49
C ASP A 425 -27.91 6.15 -5.21
N VAL A 426 -26.61 5.87 -5.38
CA VAL A 426 -25.60 5.98 -4.33
C VAL A 426 -24.33 6.57 -4.93
N THR A 427 -23.87 7.69 -4.39
CA THR A 427 -22.59 8.31 -4.79
C THR A 427 -21.58 8.24 -3.63
N ILE A 428 -20.32 8.00 -3.96
CA ILE A 428 -19.21 7.86 -3.01
C ILE A 428 -18.14 8.89 -3.38
N ALA A 429 -17.95 9.89 -2.52
CA ALA A 429 -17.10 11.06 -2.76
C ALA A 429 -17.41 11.76 -4.09
N GLY A 430 -18.71 11.93 -4.39
CA GLY A 430 -19.21 12.59 -5.61
C GLY A 430 -19.16 11.72 -6.88
N VAL A 431 -18.68 10.49 -6.81
CA VAL A 431 -18.66 9.53 -7.93
C VAL A 431 -19.79 8.52 -7.76
N PRO A 432 -20.69 8.31 -8.74
CA PRO A 432 -21.69 7.23 -8.68
C PRO A 432 -21.05 5.86 -8.47
N ALA A 433 -21.63 5.05 -7.58
CA ALA A 433 -21.14 3.71 -7.32
C ALA A 433 -21.25 2.83 -8.58
N ALA A 434 -20.23 2.02 -8.85
CA ALA A 434 -20.20 1.10 -9.98
C ALA A 434 -21.22 -0.05 -9.84
N PHE A 435 -21.60 -0.38 -8.60
CA PHE A 435 -22.65 -1.33 -8.28
C PHE A 435 -23.29 -0.97 -6.94
N VAL A 436 -24.59 -1.23 -6.78
CA VAL A 436 -25.35 -0.98 -5.55
C VAL A 436 -26.28 -2.16 -5.29
N THR A 437 -26.34 -2.59 -4.03
CA THR A 437 -27.27 -3.60 -3.54
C THR A 437 -27.87 -3.11 -2.23
N VAL A 438 -29.18 -2.83 -2.21
CA VAL A 438 -29.93 -2.58 -0.97
C VAL A 438 -30.16 -3.91 -0.28
N ASN A 439 -29.54 -4.13 0.88
CA ASN A 439 -29.65 -5.39 1.62
C ASN A 439 -30.85 -5.38 2.59
N SER A 440 -31.13 -4.21 3.17
CA SER A 440 -32.21 -3.92 4.11
C SER A 440 -32.43 -2.41 4.16
N ASP A 441 -33.49 -1.96 4.84
CA ASP A 441 -33.73 -0.53 5.07
C ASP A 441 -32.59 0.20 5.80
N THR A 442 -31.74 -0.56 6.51
CA THR A 442 -30.64 -0.04 7.32
C THR A 442 -29.24 -0.34 6.76
N GLY A 443 -29.15 -1.01 5.60
CA GLY A 443 -27.88 -1.49 5.05
C GLY A 443 -27.83 -1.59 3.53
N ILE A 444 -26.88 -0.89 2.92
CA ILE A 444 -26.52 -0.97 1.50
C ILE A 444 -25.09 -1.53 1.36
N THR A 445 -24.87 -2.35 0.33
CA THR A 445 -23.53 -2.71 -0.17
C THR A 445 -23.32 -2.00 -1.50
N ALA A 446 -22.29 -1.17 -1.61
CA ALA A 446 -21.93 -0.47 -2.85
C ALA A 446 -20.49 -0.82 -3.28
N VAL A 447 -20.17 -0.69 -4.56
CA VAL A 447 -18.81 -0.87 -5.09
C VAL A 447 -18.33 0.44 -5.70
N THR A 448 -17.15 0.92 -5.31
CA THR A 448 -16.62 2.18 -5.83
C THR A 448 -16.26 2.08 -7.32
N ALA A 449 -16.60 3.12 -8.08
CA ALA A 449 -16.07 3.35 -9.42
C ALA A 449 -14.64 3.97 -9.34
N PRO A 450 -13.90 4.08 -10.46
CA PRO A 450 -12.69 4.89 -10.49
C PRO A 450 -12.97 6.34 -10.09
N GLY A 451 -12.15 6.91 -9.21
CA GLY A 451 -12.40 8.20 -8.58
C GLY A 451 -11.15 8.78 -7.91
N THR A 452 -11.22 10.04 -7.50
CA THR A 452 -10.12 10.77 -6.84
C THR A 452 -10.65 11.66 -5.72
N GLY A 453 -9.77 12.05 -4.79
CA GLY A 453 -10.12 12.96 -3.69
C GLY A 453 -10.89 12.30 -2.55
N SER A 454 -11.58 13.12 -1.75
CA SER A 454 -12.35 12.72 -0.57
C SER A 454 -13.68 13.46 -0.54
N GLY A 455 -14.73 12.81 -0.07
CA GLY A 455 -16.07 13.40 0.02
C GLY A 455 -17.08 12.47 0.69
N PRO A 456 -18.30 12.95 1.00
CA PRO A 456 -19.32 12.15 1.65
C PRO A 456 -19.82 11.01 0.75
N VAL A 457 -20.50 10.06 1.37
CA VAL A 457 -21.39 9.10 0.70
C VAL A 457 -22.80 9.64 0.75
N LEU A 458 -23.47 9.67 -0.40
CA LEU A 458 -24.86 10.06 -0.53
C LEU A 458 -25.70 8.84 -0.91
N VAL A 459 -26.86 8.66 -0.28
CA VAL A 459 -27.87 7.66 -0.64
C VAL A 459 -29.14 8.39 -1.01
N THR A 460 -29.63 8.20 -2.23
CA THR A 460 -30.84 8.86 -2.75
C THR A 460 -31.97 7.86 -2.92
N THR A 461 -33.15 8.18 -2.43
CA THR A 461 -34.43 7.47 -2.63
C THR A 461 -35.40 8.39 -3.40
N ALA A 462 -36.64 7.94 -3.62
CA ALA A 462 -37.71 8.82 -4.11
C ALA A 462 -38.06 9.95 -3.11
N GLU A 463 -37.85 9.72 -1.80
CA GLU A 463 -38.19 10.65 -0.72
C GLU A 463 -37.07 11.64 -0.38
N GLY A 464 -35.83 11.37 -0.81
CA GLY A 464 -34.74 12.33 -0.69
C GLY A 464 -33.33 11.75 -0.68
N THR A 465 -32.36 12.60 -0.36
CA THR A 465 -30.94 12.23 -0.27
C THR A 465 -30.41 12.35 1.15
N GLY A 466 -29.86 11.24 1.66
CA GLY A 466 -29.13 11.17 2.92
C GLY A 466 -27.64 11.34 2.71
N THR A 467 -26.99 12.11 3.59
CA THR A 467 -25.57 12.42 3.52
C THR A 467 -24.83 11.81 4.71
N SER A 468 -23.69 11.17 4.48
CA SER A 468 -22.86 10.62 5.56
C SER A 468 -22.11 11.71 6.34
N VAL A 469 -22.04 11.55 7.67
CA VAL A 469 -21.27 12.45 8.56
C VAL A 469 -19.75 12.35 8.31
N GLY A 470 -19.26 11.19 7.89
CA GLY A 470 -17.87 10.97 7.48
C GLY A 470 -17.65 11.02 5.98
N THR A 471 -16.39 10.95 5.53
CA THR A 471 -16.03 10.88 4.10
C THR A 471 -15.44 9.53 3.71
N PHE A 472 -15.58 9.19 2.43
CA PHE A 472 -14.77 8.18 1.76
C PHE A 472 -13.60 8.86 1.03
N THR A 473 -12.41 8.25 1.02
CA THR A 473 -11.22 8.81 0.36
C THR A 473 -10.62 7.84 -0.65
N TYR A 474 -10.55 8.27 -1.91
CA TYR A 474 -9.82 7.58 -2.96
C TYR A 474 -8.31 7.81 -2.77
N VAL A 475 -7.58 6.75 -2.42
CA VAL A 475 -6.13 6.76 -2.31
C VAL A 475 -5.50 6.29 -3.61
N SER A 476 -4.53 7.04 -4.14
CA SER A 476 -3.71 6.54 -5.25
C SER A 476 -2.89 5.35 -4.78
N SER A 477 -2.94 4.23 -5.50
CA SER A 477 -1.92 3.19 -5.32
C SER A 477 -0.55 3.78 -5.72
N PRO A 478 0.51 3.60 -4.92
CA PRO A 478 1.83 4.09 -5.29
C PRO A 478 2.34 3.38 -6.55
N THR A 479 3.07 4.11 -7.38
CA THR A 479 3.69 3.58 -8.60
C THR A 479 4.82 2.63 -8.20
N SER A 480 4.72 1.36 -8.59
CA SER A 480 5.76 0.36 -8.34
C SER A 480 7.11 0.80 -8.93
N THR A 481 8.18 0.59 -8.16
CA THR A 481 9.57 0.84 -8.59
C THR A 481 10.40 -0.44 -8.56
N THR A 482 11.50 -0.45 -9.30
CA THR A 482 12.55 -1.46 -9.21
C THR A 482 13.87 -0.77 -8.89
N THR A 483 14.66 -1.38 -7.99
CA THR A 483 16.02 -0.93 -7.64
C THR A 483 17.01 -2.00 -8.09
N THR A 484 18.03 -1.62 -8.86
CA THR A 484 19.19 -2.48 -9.18
C THR A 484 20.44 -1.96 -8.47
N LEU A 485 21.46 -2.81 -8.35
CA LEU A 485 22.73 -2.48 -7.68
C LEU A 485 23.92 -3.03 -8.48
N GLU A 486 24.79 -2.13 -8.92
CA GLU A 486 26.04 -2.36 -9.63
C GLU A 486 27.23 -2.13 -8.68
N VAL A 487 28.29 -2.94 -8.85
CA VAL A 487 29.54 -2.88 -8.08
C VAL A 487 30.67 -2.57 -9.08
N ILE A 488 31.39 -1.47 -8.86
CA ILE A 488 32.40 -0.96 -9.79
C ILE A 488 33.72 -0.69 -9.03
N PRO A 489 34.84 -1.34 -9.40
CA PRO A 489 34.94 -2.47 -10.32
C PRO A 489 34.39 -3.77 -9.69
N GLY A 490 34.15 -4.78 -10.53
CA GLY A 490 33.71 -6.10 -10.11
C GLY A 490 34.45 -7.20 -10.89
N PRO A 491 35.36 -7.97 -10.25
CA PRO A 491 35.88 -7.82 -8.89
C PRO A 491 36.81 -6.61 -8.74
N ALA A 492 37.06 -6.19 -7.50
CA ALA A 492 38.08 -5.19 -7.15
C ALA A 492 39.33 -5.86 -6.56
N VAL A 493 40.47 -5.20 -6.60
CA VAL A 493 41.71 -5.68 -5.97
C VAL A 493 41.88 -5.04 -4.58
N CYS A 494 42.54 -5.71 -3.62
CA CYS A 494 42.80 -5.06 -2.32
C CYS A 494 43.58 -3.74 -2.50
N GLY A 495 43.19 -2.73 -1.74
CA GLY A 495 43.68 -1.36 -1.83
C GLY A 495 42.91 -0.48 -2.83
N GLU A 496 42.01 -1.04 -3.63
CA GLU A 496 41.17 -0.31 -4.60
C GLU A 496 39.86 0.20 -3.96
N ASP A 497 39.38 1.35 -4.44
CA ASP A 497 38.09 1.93 -4.05
C ASP A 497 36.93 1.24 -4.76
N VAL A 498 35.94 0.74 -4.01
CA VAL A 498 34.73 0.13 -4.57
C VAL A 498 33.58 1.13 -4.57
N THR A 499 33.07 1.45 -5.75
CA THR A 499 31.84 2.24 -5.94
C THR A 499 30.64 1.30 -6.00
N LEU A 500 29.66 1.53 -5.13
CA LEU A 500 28.31 0.97 -5.27
C LEU A 500 27.43 2.00 -5.98
N ARG A 501 26.76 1.58 -7.06
CA ARG A 501 25.82 2.42 -7.83
C ARG A 501 24.46 1.73 -7.88
N ALA A 502 23.41 2.41 -7.44
CA ALA A 502 22.04 1.91 -7.50
C ALA A 502 21.22 2.72 -8.51
N THR A 503 20.46 2.03 -9.35
CA THR A 503 19.51 2.62 -10.30
C THR A 503 18.09 2.35 -9.83
N VAL A 504 17.23 3.37 -9.83
CA VAL A 504 15.82 3.26 -9.44
C VAL A 504 14.92 3.68 -10.61
N LEU A 505 14.13 2.74 -11.12
CA LEU A 505 13.20 2.94 -12.23
C LEU A 505 11.75 2.69 -11.78
N THR A 506 10.81 3.37 -12.40
CA THR A 506 9.38 3.04 -12.30
C THR A 506 9.06 1.74 -13.07
N ALA A 507 7.87 1.18 -12.87
CA ALA A 507 7.38 0.04 -13.64
C ALA A 507 7.36 0.26 -15.18
N ASN A 508 7.35 1.51 -15.64
CA ASN A 508 7.39 1.86 -17.07
C ASN A 508 8.84 1.96 -17.62
N GLY A 509 9.86 1.89 -16.75
CA GLY A 509 11.26 2.08 -17.11
C GLY A 509 11.77 3.53 -17.00
N ASP A 510 10.90 4.48 -16.64
CA ASP A 510 11.29 5.88 -16.43
C ASP A 510 12.11 6.04 -15.12
N PRO A 511 13.17 6.87 -15.08
CA PRO A 511 13.99 7.07 -13.89
C PRO A 511 13.24 7.84 -12.79
N VAL A 512 13.37 7.39 -11.54
CA VAL A 512 12.82 8.08 -10.37
C VAL A 512 13.80 9.16 -9.92
N THR A 513 13.40 10.43 -9.92
CA THR A 513 14.31 11.58 -9.70
C THR A 513 14.27 12.15 -8.29
N THR A 514 13.51 11.55 -7.38
CA THR A 514 13.30 12.01 -6.00
C THR A 514 13.39 10.86 -4.99
N GLY A 515 13.82 11.18 -3.77
CA GLY A 515 14.04 10.19 -2.71
C GLY A 515 15.52 9.86 -2.51
N SER A 516 15.79 8.79 -1.76
CA SER A 516 17.15 8.41 -1.35
C SER A 516 17.36 6.91 -1.36
N VAL A 517 18.61 6.49 -1.61
CA VAL A 517 19.04 5.10 -1.53
C VAL A 517 19.99 4.93 -0.37
N THR A 518 19.72 3.93 0.47
CA THR A 518 20.60 3.52 1.56
C THR A 518 21.36 2.26 1.17
N PHE A 519 22.69 2.33 1.21
CA PHE A 519 23.63 1.24 0.93
C PHE A 519 24.10 0.60 2.23
N ILE A 520 24.10 -0.73 2.27
CA ILE A 520 24.53 -1.54 3.42
C ILE A 520 25.46 -2.65 2.95
N LEU A 521 26.54 -2.90 3.70
CA LEU A 521 27.44 -4.05 3.54
C LEU A 521 27.23 -5.06 4.67
N SER A 522 27.33 -6.36 4.35
CA SER A 522 27.04 -7.47 5.27
C SER A 522 28.03 -7.62 6.44
N ASP A 523 29.17 -6.93 6.41
CA ASP A 523 30.21 -6.94 7.43
C ASP A 523 30.00 -5.88 8.54
N GLY A 524 28.93 -5.09 8.45
CA GLY A 524 28.68 -3.98 9.37
C GLY A 524 29.47 -2.71 9.03
N GLY A 525 30.00 -2.60 7.81
CA GLY A 525 30.56 -1.35 7.29
C GLY A 525 29.56 -0.17 7.37
N PRO A 526 30.05 1.08 7.25
CA PRO A 526 29.23 2.27 7.46
C PRO A 526 28.05 2.31 6.49
N VAL A 527 26.84 2.40 7.05
CA VAL A 527 25.61 2.63 6.29
C VAL A 527 25.70 4.01 5.64
N ARG A 528 25.48 4.08 4.32
CA ARG A 528 25.54 5.34 3.56
C ARG A 528 24.21 5.59 2.88
N THR A 529 23.61 6.75 3.11
CA THR A 529 22.40 7.19 2.42
C THR A 529 22.73 8.33 1.46
N VAL A 530 22.29 8.22 0.22
CA VAL A 530 22.57 9.17 -0.87
C VAL A 530 21.26 9.49 -1.60
N ALA A 531 21.03 10.76 -1.92
CA ALA A 531 19.86 11.16 -2.71
C ALA A 531 19.99 10.67 -4.17
N LEU A 532 18.86 10.42 -4.83
CA LEU A 532 18.86 10.14 -6.28
C LEU A 532 19.22 11.40 -7.08
N ASP A 533 19.93 11.22 -8.18
CA ASP A 533 20.18 12.25 -9.18
C ASP A 533 19.08 12.29 -10.27
N ALA A 534 19.20 13.23 -11.21
CA ALA A 534 18.25 13.41 -12.30
C ALA A 534 18.18 12.22 -13.30
N SER A 535 19.08 11.24 -13.20
CA SER A 535 19.06 10.00 -13.98
C SER A 535 18.52 8.80 -13.20
N GLY A 536 18.03 9.01 -11.97
CA GLY A 536 17.57 7.95 -11.09
C GLY A 536 18.70 7.08 -10.56
N GLN A 537 19.91 7.65 -10.43
CA GLN A 537 21.08 6.96 -9.88
C GLN A 537 21.43 7.53 -8.49
N ALA A 538 21.92 6.66 -7.62
CA ALA A 538 22.66 7.04 -6.42
C ALA A 538 23.99 6.27 -6.39
N GLY A 539 25.07 6.91 -5.97
CA GLY A 539 26.41 6.31 -5.97
C GLY A 539 27.18 6.61 -4.68
N THR A 540 27.96 5.66 -4.19
CA THR A 540 28.80 5.85 -3.01
C THR A 540 30.05 4.98 -3.02
N VAL A 541 31.12 5.44 -2.36
CA VAL A 541 32.45 4.82 -2.39
C VAL A 541 32.82 4.20 -1.04
N TYR A 542 33.39 3.00 -1.09
CA TYR A 542 33.95 2.27 0.04
C TYR A 542 35.44 1.98 -0.22
N SER A 543 36.29 2.60 0.59
CA SER A 543 37.75 2.47 0.56
C SER A 543 38.23 1.46 1.60
N GLY A 544 39.37 0.80 1.35
CA GLY A 544 40.03 -0.06 2.34
C GLY A 544 39.25 -1.33 2.70
N LEU A 545 38.45 -1.86 1.78
CA LEU A 545 37.82 -3.16 1.93
C LEU A 545 38.89 -4.26 1.83
N GLY A 546 39.04 -5.08 2.87
CA GLY A 546 39.97 -6.22 2.86
C GLY A 546 39.54 -7.33 1.89
N VAL A 547 40.42 -8.28 1.60
CA VAL A 547 40.14 -9.42 0.71
C VAL A 547 38.96 -10.26 1.21
N GLY A 548 38.16 -10.75 0.27
CA GLY A 548 37.03 -11.65 0.51
C GLY A 548 35.73 -11.20 -0.16
N VAL A 549 34.70 -12.06 -0.06
CA VAL A 549 33.36 -11.81 -0.57
C VAL A 549 32.46 -11.31 0.57
N ARG A 550 31.81 -10.17 0.35
CA ARG A 550 30.75 -9.61 1.21
C ARG A 550 29.51 -9.34 0.37
N GLN A 551 28.35 -9.16 0.99
CA GLN A 551 27.11 -8.84 0.26
C GLN A 551 26.73 -7.38 0.47
N ALA A 552 26.27 -6.74 -0.61
CA ALA A 552 25.76 -5.39 -0.61
C ALA A 552 24.26 -5.38 -0.94
N ALA A 553 23.53 -4.44 -0.37
CA ALA A 553 22.14 -4.15 -0.72
C ALA A 553 21.88 -2.64 -0.79
N ALA A 554 21.01 -2.25 -1.71
CA ALA A 554 20.51 -0.89 -1.86
C ALA A 554 19.02 -0.85 -1.55
N PHE A 555 18.61 0.08 -0.67
CA PHE A 555 17.22 0.26 -0.24
C PHE A 555 16.76 1.66 -0.64
N PHE A 556 15.83 1.74 -1.59
CA PHE A 556 15.24 2.99 -2.03
C PHE A 556 14.05 3.40 -1.15
N VAL A 557 14.08 4.64 -0.68
CA VAL A 557 13.00 5.29 0.06
C VAL A 557 12.54 6.53 -0.75
N PRO A 558 11.28 6.57 -1.20
CA PRO A 558 10.73 7.67 -1.99
C PRO A 558 10.54 8.93 -1.14
N ALA A 559 10.54 10.10 -1.80
CA ALA A 559 10.26 11.39 -1.15
C ALA A 559 8.75 11.70 -1.03
N ASP A 560 7.92 11.02 -1.82
CA ASP A 560 6.47 11.22 -1.90
C ASP A 560 5.70 9.89 -1.73
N PRO A 561 4.44 9.91 -1.27
CA PRO A 561 3.63 8.71 -1.11
C PRO A 561 3.03 8.17 -2.43
N GLY A 562 3.24 8.84 -3.56
CA GLY A 562 2.80 8.39 -4.89
C GLY A 562 3.76 7.39 -5.55
N THR A 563 4.93 7.19 -4.96
CA THR A 563 5.99 6.29 -5.44
C THR A 563 6.22 5.17 -4.42
N ALA A 564 6.40 3.92 -4.87
CA ALA A 564 6.66 2.80 -3.98
C ALA A 564 8.15 2.69 -3.63
N ALA A 565 8.46 2.32 -2.38
CA ALA A 565 9.79 1.89 -1.98
C ALA A 565 10.16 0.55 -2.65
N SER A 566 11.44 0.33 -2.91
CA SER A 566 11.96 -0.94 -3.43
C SER A 566 13.40 -1.19 -2.95
N ASN A 567 13.91 -2.40 -3.14
CA ASN A 567 15.25 -2.79 -2.75
C ASN A 567 15.91 -3.62 -3.86
N SER A 568 17.23 -3.55 -3.95
CA SER A 568 17.99 -4.46 -4.80
C SER A 568 17.94 -5.89 -4.25
N PRO A 569 18.18 -6.90 -5.09
CA PRO A 569 18.74 -8.17 -4.65
C PRO A 569 20.06 -7.94 -3.89
N LEU A 570 20.50 -8.98 -3.17
CA LEU A 570 21.84 -8.99 -2.57
C LEU A 570 22.89 -9.18 -3.67
N THR A 571 23.77 -8.20 -3.85
CA THR A 571 24.85 -8.23 -4.86
C THR A 571 26.18 -8.56 -4.16
N PRO A 572 26.96 -9.55 -4.64
CA PRO A 572 28.28 -9.84 -4.07
C PRO A 572 29.27 -8.72 -4.43
N VAL A 573 30.02 -8.27 -3.42
CA VAL A 573 31.20 -7.41 -3.55
C VAL A 573 32.41 -8.30 -3.26
N THR A 574 33.20 -8.56 -4.29
CA THR A 574 34.39 -9.40 -4.22
C THR A 574 35.64 -8.53 -4.27
N VAL A 575 36.47 -8.63 -3.24
CA VAL A 575 37.83 -8.07 -3.23
C VAL A 575 38.82 -9.23 -3.33
N GLU A 576 39.64 -9.22 -4.37
CA GLU A 576 40.67 -10.23 -4.64
C GLU A 576 42.05 -9.77 -4.13
N PRO A 577 42.93 -10.70 -3.73
CA PRO A 577 44.30 -10.37 -3.35
C PRO A 577 45.13 -9.98 -4.58
N VAL A 578 46.04 -9.01 -4.40
CA VAL A 578 47.07 -8.67 -5.39
C VAL A 578 47.92 -9.91 -5.65
N THR A 579 48.02 -10.34 -6.91
CA THR A 579 48.87 -11.47 -7.28
C THR A 579 50.35 -11.12 -7.17
N THR A 580 51.18 -12.05 -6.71
CA THR A 580 52.64 -11.85 -6.57
C THR A 580 53.44 -12.87 -7.38
N THR A 581 54.67 -12.52 -7.72
CA THR A 581 55.67 -13.41 -8.32
C THR A 581 56.90 -13.45 -7.44
N THR A 582 57.41 -14.64 -7.10
CA THR A 582 58.66 -14.79 -6.34
C THR A 582 59.77 -15.29 -7.26
N THR A 583 60.85 -14.51 -7.39
CA THR A 583 62.10 -14.92 -8.05
C THR A 583 63.16 -15.21 -6.98
N VAL A 584 64.10 -16.13 -7.20
CA VAL A 584 65.09 -16.52 -6.19
C VAL A 584 66.49 -16.57 -6.78
N THR A 585 67.44 -15.96 -6.09
CA THR A 585 68.87 -15.99 -6.44
C THR A 585 69.68 -16.70 -5.35
N ALA A 586 70.78 -17.33 -5.73
CA ALA A 586 71.71 -18.01 -4.83
C ALA A 586 73.15 -17.54 -5.09
N VAL A 587 73.85 -17.11 -4.05
CA VAL A 587 75.21 -16.58 -4.13
C VAL A 587 76.09 -17.21 -3.04
N PRO A 588 77.16 -17.96 -3.41
CA PRO A 588 77.47 -18.43 -4.77
C PRO A 588 76.49 -19.54 -5.23
N ALA A 589 76.36 -19.73 -6.55
CA ALA A 589 75.49 -20.76 -7.13
C ALA A 589 76.09 -22.19 -7.04
N SER A 590 77.40 -22.30 -6.87
CA SER A 590 78.09 -23.53 -6.46
C SER A 590 78.98 -23.26 -5.25
N THR A 591 79.13 -24.25 -4.38
CA THR A 591 79.89 -24.15 -3.12
C THR A 591 80.48 -25.52 -2.75
N THR A 592 81.38 -25.56 -1.76
CA THR A 592 81.84 -26.84 -1.17
C THR A 592 81.10 -27.15 0.12
N GLN A 593 81.00 -28.43 0.48
CA GLN A 593 80.27 -28.87 1.67
C GLN A 593 80.71 -28.11 2.94
N GLY A 594 79.74 -27.50 3.63
CA GLY A 594 79.95 -26.73 4.86
C GLY A 594 80.23 -25.24 4.66
N GLN A 595 80.43 -24.76 3.43
CA GLN A 595 80.53 -23.33 3.14
C GLN A 595 79.15 -22.67 3.02
N PRO A 596 78.99 -21.39 3.41
CA PRO A 596 77.71 -20.71 3.37
C PRO A 596 77.29 -20.32 1.95
N VAL A 597 75.98 -20.41 1.67
CA VAL A 597 75.31 -19.86 0.49
C VAL A 597 74.20 -18.92 0.97
N THR A 598 74.14 -17.73 0.37
CA THR A 598 73.08 -16.76 0.61
C THR A 598 72.01 -16.90 -0.45
N LEU A 599 70.76 -17.07 -0.01
CA LEU A 599 69.57 -17.19 -0.83
C LEU A 599 68.74 -15.91 -0.68
N THR A 600 68.47 -15.25 -1.80
CA THR A 600 67.76 -13.96 -1.84
C THR A 600 66.56 -14.05 -2.79
N PRO A 601 65.37 -14.36 -2.27
CA PRO A 601 64.09 -14.16 -2.95
C PRO A 601 63.70 -12.69 -3.05
N THR A 602 63.21 -12.31 -4.23
CA THR A 602 62.56 -11.04 -4.50
C THR A 602 61.12 -11.31 -4.93
N VAL A 603 60.16 -10.80 -4.16
CA VAL A 603 58.72 -10.91 -4.38
C VAL A 603 58.24 -9.61 -5.03
N THR A 604 57.61 -9.70 -6.20
CA THR A 604 57.05 -8.57 -6.93
C THR A 604 55.53 -8.68 -7.06
N PRO A 605 54.74 -7.67 -6.61
CA PRO A 605 53.30 -7.64 -6.86
C PRO A 605 52.99 -7.29 -8.32
N SER A 606 51.84 -7.70 -8.81
CA SER A 606 51.36 -7.42 -10.18
C SER A 606 50.87 -5.99 -10.39
N SER A 607 50.50 -5.29 -9.31
CA SER A 607 50.15 -3.87 -9.32
C SER A 607 51.04 -3.09 -8.35
N SER A 608 51.40 -1.85 -8.71
CA SER A 608 52.17 -0.93 -7.87
C SER A 608 51.25 -0.11 -6.97
N GLY A 609 50.43 -0.77 -6.16
CA GLY A 609 49.53 -0.12 -5.21
C GLY A 609 50.28 0.62 -4.09
N PRO A 610 49.59 1.43 -3.27
CA PRO A 610 50.20 2.15 -2.15
C PRO A 610 50.59 1.25 -0.97
N GLU A 611 50.15 -0.01 -0.96
CA GLU A 611 50.44 -0.97 0.10
C GLU A 611 51.87 -1.50 0.01
N THR A 612 52.62 -1.40 1.11
CA THR A 612 53.96 -2.00 1.23
C THR A 612 53.85 -3.51 1.35
N ILE A 613 54.57 -4.24 0.50
CA ILE A 613 54.66 -5.69 0.60
C ILE A 613 55.35 -6.10 1.92
N ASP A 614 54.67 -6.92 2.71
CA ASP A 614 55.15 -7.45 3.99
C ASP A 614 54.93 -8.97 4.08
N GLY A 615 54.97 -9.55 5.27
CA GLY A 615 54.75 -10.98 5.48
C GLY A 615 56.06 -11.76 5.54
N THR A 616 56.05 -13.02 5.09
CA THR A 616 57.18 -13.95 5.25
C THR A 616 57.43 -14.82 4.03
N VAL A 617 58.70 -15.19 3.82
CA VAL A 617 59.12 -16.21 2.87
C VAL A 617 59.65 -17.43 3.63
N THR A 618 59.09 -18.60 3.33
CA THR A 618 59.56 -19.90 3.81
C THR A 618 60.47 -20.54 2.76
N PHE A 619 61.73 -20.74 3.11
CA PHE A 619 62.71 -21.49 2.34
C PHE A 619 62.60 -22.97 2.70
N SER A 620 62.62 -23.85 1.71
CA SER A 620 62.58 -25.30 1.88
C SER A 620 63.53 -26.00 0.90
N GLY A 621 64.25 -27.03 1.36
CA GLY A 621 65.20 -27.76 0.54
C GLY A 621 65.61 -29.14 1.09
N PRO A 622 66.49 -29.87 0.39
CA PRO A 622 66.99 -31.18 0.79
C PRO A 622 67.67 -31.17 2.17
N GLY A 623 67.78 -32.35 2.78
CA GLY A 623 68.40 -32.50 4.11
C GLY A 623 67.56 -31.96 5.28
N GLY A 624 66.29 -31.62 5.05
CA GLY A 624 65.41 -31.04 6.07
C GLY A 624 65.61 -29.53 6.28
N PHE A 625 66.28 -28.85 5.36
CA PHE A 625 66.42 -27.39 5.41
C PHE A 625 65.05 -26.73 5.30
N SER A 626 64.64 -26.04 6.37
CA SER A 626 63.45 -25.19 6.43
C SER A 626 63.72 -23.98 7.30
N GLN A 627 63.52 -22.77 6.76
CA GLN A 627 63.62 -21.51 7.51
C GLN A 627 62.60 -20.50 6.99
N THR A 628 62.02 -19.70 7.88
CA THR A 628 61.06 -18.64 7.52
C THR A 628 61.61 -17.28 7.95
N VAL A 629 61.64 -16.32 7.02
CA VAL A 629 62.24 -14.98 7.20
C VAL A 629 61.20 -13.91 6.80
N PRO A 630 61.09 -12.79 7.52
CA PRO A 630 60.21 -11.68 7.12
C PRO A 630 60.66 -11.03 5.81
N VAL A 631 59.70 -10.53 5.04
CA VAL A 631 59.94 -9.74 3.83
C VAL A 631 60.19 -8.29 4.20
N SER A 632 61.24 -7.68 3.64
CA SER A 632 61.51 -6.25 3.76
C SER A 632 60.58 -5.43 2.86
N PRO A 633 60.33 -4.13 3.14
CA PRO A 633 59.42 -3.29 2.34
C PRO A 633 59.74 -3.17 0.84
N GLY A 634 60.93 -3.61 0.40
CA GLY A 634 61.31 -3.73 -1.01
C GLY A 634 61.00 -5.08 -1.65
N GLY A 635 60.23 -5.96 -1.01
CA GLY A 635 59.90 -7.29 -1.50
C GLY A 635 61.00 -8.35 -1.32
N VAL A 636 62.10 -8.02 -0.63
CA VAL A 636 63.27 -8.91 -0.50
C VAL A 636 63.30 -9.59 0.87
N ALA A 637 63.55 -10.90 0.89
CA ALA A 637 63.97 -11.63 2.08
C ALA A 637 65.32 -12.32 1.81
N THR A 638 66.11 -12.58 2.86
CA THR A 638 67.46 -13.15 2.70
C THR A 638 67.76 -14.15 3.80
N VAL A 639 68.30 -15.32 3.46
CA VAL A 639 68.82 -16.30 4.41
C VAL A 639 70.20 -16.79 3.97
N THR A 640 71.09 -17.07 4.91
CA THR A 640 72.39 -17.70 4.65
C THR A 640 72.43 -19.08 5.31
N THR A 641 72.84 -20.11 4.57
CA THR A 641 72.85 -21.50 5.04
C THR A 641 74.08 -22.25 4.56
N SER A 642 74.64 -23.11 5.41
CA SER A 642 75.67 -24.11 5.07
C SER A 642 75.16 -25.55 5.22
N ALA A 643 73.86 -25.73 5.46
CA ALA A 643 73.24 -27.01 5.81
C ALA A 643 72.79 -27.86 4.60
N LEU A 644 73.07 -27.42 3.37
CA LEU A 644 72.69 -28.16 2.16
C LEU A 644 73.61 -29.39 1.98
N PRO A 645 73.06 -30.59 1.69
CA PRO A 645 73.86 -31.79 1.46
C PRO A 645 74.64 -31.72 0.13
N THR A 646 75.65 -32.58 -0.04
CA THR A 646 76.44 -32.69 -1.28
C THR A 646 75.57 -33.12 -2.47
N GLY A 647 75.81 -32.50 -3.64
CA GLY A 647 75.06 -32.72 -4.88
C GLY A 647 74.28 -31.49 -5.33
N THR A 648 73.35 -31.68 -6.27
CA THR A 648 72.49 -30.61 -6.79
C THR A 648 71.25 -30.44 -5.92
N ASN A 649 71.14 -29.30 -5.23
CA ASN A 649 70.04 -29.02 -4.31
C ASN A 649 69.06 -28.03 -4.94
N ALA A 650 67.80 -28.43 -5.12
CA ALA A 650 66.72 -27.50 -5.45
C ALA A 650 66.18 -26.88 -4.15
N VAL A 651 66.30 -25.55 -4.00
CA VAL A 651 65.76 -24.82 -2.87
C VAL A 651 64.60 -23.94 -3.34
N THR A 652 63.43 -24.16 -2.75
CA THR A 652 62.20 -23.42 -3.05
C THR A 652 61.97 -22.38 -1.96
N ALA A 653 61.82 -21.12 -2.37
CA ALA A 653 61.39 -20.03 -1.51
C ALA A 653 59.93 -19.69 -1.82
N THR A 654 59.06 -19.87 -0.82
CA THR A 654 57.62 -19.63 -0.92
C THR A 654 57.26 -18.40 -0.10
N TYR A 655 56.87 -17.32 -0.78
CA TYR A 655 56.16 -16.22 -0.15
C TYR A 655 54.79 -16.70 0.31
N ASN A 656 54.53 -16.62 1.61
CA ASN A 656 53.33 -17.20 2.22
C ASN A 656 52.05 -16.37 1.96
N GLY A 657 52.18 -15.19 1.36
CA GLY A 657 51.10 -14.20 1.25
C GLY A 657 50.85 -13.45 2.56
N ASN A 658 49.89 -12.53 2.52
CA ASN A 658 49.33 -11.86 3.69
C ASN A 658 47.81 -11.63 3.48
N GLY A 659 47.20 -10.66 4.18
CA GLY A 659 45.78 -10.34 4.01
C GLY A 659 45.38 -9.72 2.66
N CYS A 660 46.32 -9.18 1.87
CA CYS A 660 46.06 -8.48 0.60
C CYS A 660 46.96 -8.88 -0.57
N PHE A 661 48.06 -9.59 -0.35
CA PHE A 661 48.94 -10.17 -1.36
C PHE A 661 48.84 -11.69 -1.37
N ALA A 662 48.57 -12.28 -2.53
CA ALA A 662 48.55 -13.72 -2.71
C ALA A 662 49.96 -14.32 -2.56
N GLY A 663 50.03 -15.54 -2.01
CA GLY A 663 51.28 -16.29 -1.92
C GLY A 663 51.83 -16.68 -3.30
N SER A 664 53.15 -16.81 -3.41
CA SER A 664 53.84 -17.24 -4.62
C SER A 664 55.15 -17.97 -4.28
N SER A 665 55.74 -18.68 -5.24
CA SER A 665 56.99 -19.42 -5.01
C SER A 665 57.92 -19.35 -6.20
N GLY A 666 59.23 -19.41 -5.90
CA GLY A 666 60.28 -19.59 -6.88
C GLY A 666 61.30 -20.62 -6.38
N THR A 667 62.03 -21.24 -7.30
CA THR A 667 63.02 -22.28 -6.99
C THR A 667 64.35 -21.94 -7.63
N VAL A 668 65.44 -22.16 -6.89
CA VAL A 668 66.82 -22.02 -7.37
C VAL A 668 67.60 -23.31 -7.11
N THR A 669 68.53 -23.66 -8.00
CA THR A 669 69.42 -24.81 -7.82
C THR A 669 70.78 -24.37 -7.30
N VAL A 670 71.28 -25.04 -6.26
CA VAL A 670 72.60 -24.82 -5.66
C VAL A 670 73.41 -26.12 -5.71
N THR A 671 74.58 -26.08 -6.34
CA THR A 671 75.48 -27.25 -6.42
C THR A 671 76.43 -27.24 -5.22
N VAL A 672 76.47 -28.32 -4.45
CA VAL A 672 77.37 -28.49 -3.30
C VAL A 672 78.38 -29.59 -3.62
N ASP A 673 79.60 -29.21 -3.95
CA ASP A 673 80.69 -30.13 -4.25
C ASP A 673 81.19 -30.84 -2.97
N PRO A 674 81.60 -32.12 -3.07
CA PRO A 674 82.21 -32.84 -1.96
C PRO A 674 83.54 -32.18 -1.53
N PRO A 675 83.98 -32.38 -0.28
CA PRO A 675 85.28 -31.87 0.17
C PRO A 675 86.42 -32.46 -0.68
N ALA A 676 87.40 -31.62 -1.02
CA ALA A 676 88.53 -32.03 -1.85
C ALA A 676 89.37 -33.11 -1.16
N THR A 677 89.63 -34.22 -1.86
CA THR A 677 90.54 -35.27 -1.38
C THR A 677 91.99 -34.86 -1.59
N THR A 678 92.88 -35.34 -0.71
CA THR A 678 94.32 -35.07 -0.80
C THR A 678 94.94 -35.92 -1.90
N ALA A 679 95.61 -35.30 -2.87
CA ALA A 679 96.24 -36.02 -3.97
C ALA A 679 97.33 -37.00 -3.49
N THR A 680 97.40 -38.19 -4.09
CA THR A 680 98.38 -39.22 -3.78
C THR A 680 99.26 -39.56 -4.97
N ARG A 681 100.47 -40.02 -4.68
CA ARG A 681 101.43 -40.55 -5.65
C ARG A 681 101.79 -41.97 -5.24
N LEU A 682 101.75 -42.88 -6.19
CA LEU A 682 102.22 -44.25 -6.04
C LEU A 682 103.48 -44.40 -6.91
N ASP A 683 104.52 -45.02 -6.39
CA ASP A 683 105.75 -45.35 -7.13
C ASP A 683 106.03 -46.85 -6.98
N ALA A 684 106.06 -47.59 -8.09
CA ALA A 684 106.27 -49.04 -8.12
C ALA A 684 107.74 -49.40 -8.42
N GLU A 685 108.29 -50.41 -7.74
CA GLU A 685 109.69 -50.83 -7.91
C GLU A 685 109.82 -51.94 -8.98
N PRO A 686 110.85 -51.93 -9.85
CA PRO A 686 111.08 -53.01 -10.80
C PRO A 686 111.21 -54.38 -10.11
N ALA A 687 110.52 -55.38 -10.64
CA ALA A 687 110.50 -56.73 -10.08
C ALA A 687 110.99 -57.78 -11.10
N ALA A 688 111.27 -58.99 -10.64
CA ALA A 688 111.70 -60.07 -11.51
C ALA A 688 110.96 -61.39 -11.22
N ILE A 689 110.50 -62.05 -12.28
CA ILE A 689 110.01 -63.42 -12.23
C ILE A 689 111.23 -64.35 -12.19
N ARG A 690 111.25 -65.22 -11.19
CA ARG A 690 112.28 -66.22 -10.89
C ARG A 690 111.69 -67.62 -11.03
N MET A 691 112.52 -68.62 -11.29
CA MET A 691 112.11 -70.02 -11.32
C MET A 691 112.63 -70.73 -10.05
N ARG A 692 111.80 -71.54 -9.42
CA ARG A 692 112.20 -72.37 -8.27
C ARG A 692 112.74 -73.73 -8.72
N THR A 693 113.47 -74.41 -7.82
CA THR A 693 113.96 -75.78 -8.05
C THR A 693 112.85 -76.78 -8.42
N ASN A 694 111.63 -76.55 -7.94
CA ASN A 694 110.44 -77.37 -8.24
C ASN A 694 109.72 -77.02 -9.55
N GLY A 695 110.29 -76.14 -10.38
CA GLY A 695 109.72 -75.74 -11.68
C GLY A 695 108.62 -74.67 -11.62
N THR A 696 108.24 -74.18 -10.44
CA THR A 696 107.27 -73.06 -10.32
C THR A 696 107.90 -71.70 -10.59
N PHE A 697 107.13 -70.78 -11.15
CA PHE A 697 107.52 -69.37 -11.28
C PHE A 697 107.06 -68.56 -10.08
N VAL A 698 107.92 -67.64 -9.63
CA VAL A 698 107.66 -66.79 -8.46
C VAL A 698 108.19 -65.38 -8.69
N ILE A 699 107.45 -64.37 -8.24
CA ILE A 699 107.99 -63.03 -8.02
C ILE A 699 108.35 -62.96 -6.52
N PRO A 700 109.64 -62.89 -6.14
CA PRO A 700 110.05 -62.98 -4.74
C PRO A 700 109.52 -61.82 -3.90
N THR A 701 109.48 -60.62 -4.49
CA THR A 701 109.00 -59.39 -3.87
C THR A 701 108.43 -58.47 -4.95
N LEU A 702 107.25 -57.91 -4.69
CA LEU A 702 106.68 -56.73 -5.35
C LEU A 702 106.61 -55.60 -4.33
N ARG A 703 106.88 -54.37 -4.74
CA ARG A 703 106.87 -53.19 -3.88
C ARG A 703 106.30 -51.99 -4.58
N ALA A 704 105.47 -51.22 -3.86
CA ALA A 704 105.08 -49.89 -4.26
C ALA A 704 104.98 -48.98 -3.04
N THR A 705 105.42 -47.72 -3.18
CA THR A 705 105.39 -46.71 -2.12
C THR A 705 104.28 -45.72 -2.41
N LEU A 706 103.35 -45.55 -1.48
CA LEU A 706 102.26 -44.58 -1.54
C LEU A 706 102.59 -43.37 -0.66
N THR A 707 102.58 -42.20 -1.27
CA THR A 707 102.85 -40.91 -0.63
C THR A 707 101.76 -39.89 -0.93
N ASN A 708 101.68 -38.84 -0.12
CA ASN A 708 100.98 -37.61 -0.45
C ASN A 708 101.72 -36.92 -1.61
N ALA A 709 101.03 -36.66 -2.72
CA ALA A 709 101.66 -36.12 -3.94
C ALA A 709 102.23 -34.70 -3.78
N VAL A 710 101.77 -33.94 -2.77
CA VAL A 710 102.19 -32.56 -2.52
C VAL A 710 103.29 -32.50 -1.47
N THR A 711 103.17 -33.27 -0.38
CA THR A 711 104.11 -33.19 0.76
C THR A 711 105.18 -34.28 0.76
N GLY A 712 105.06 -35.30 -0.08
CA GLY A 712 105.93 -36.49 -0.08
C GLY A 712 105.80 -37.38 1.15
N ALA A 713 104.90 -37.06 2.10
CA ALA A 713 104.74 -37.82 3.32
C ALA A 713 104.18 -39.24 3.03
N PRO A 714 104.69 -40.29 3.69
CA PRO A 714 104.21 -41.65 3.51
C PRO A 714 102.76 -41.81 3.99
N LEU A 715 101.97 -42.62 3.28
CA LEU A 715 100.57 -42.90 3.63
C LEU A 715 100.43 -44.34 4.15
N PRO A 716 100.50 -44.57 5.47
CA PRO A 716 100.39 -45.91 6.07
C PRO A 716 98.94 -46.41 6.10
N GLY A 717 98.78 -47.73 6.21
CA GLY A 717 97.49 -48.40 6.39
C GLY A 717 96.59 -48.43 5.15
N GLN A 718 97.12 -48.07 3.97
CA GLN A 718 96.37 -48.04 2.71
C GLN A 718 96.59 -49.32 1.90
N THR A 719 95.54 -49.84 1.27
CA THR A 719 95.62 -51.06 0.45
C THR A 719 96.05 -50.75 -0.97
N VAL A 720 97.18 -51.33 -1.40
CA VAL A 720 97.67 -51.29 -2.79
C VAL A 720 97.45 -52.65 -3.44
N THR A 721 96.87 -52.64 -4.65
CA THR A 721 96.61 -53.83 -5.46
C THR A 721 97.68 -53.96 -6.54
N PHE A 722 98.23 -55.16 -6.71
CA PHE A 722 99.21 -55.49 -7.73
C PHE A 722 98.57 -56.35 -8.81
N THR A 723 98.71 -55.95 -10.07
CA THR A 723 98.18 -56.66 -11.24
C THR A 723 99.23 -56.71 -12.35
N ALA A 724 99.17 -57.74 -13.20
CA ALA A 724 99.98 -57.86 -14.41
C ALA A 724 99.08 -58.28 -15.57
N ASP A 725 99.41 -57.86 -16.79
CA ASP A 725 98.56 -58.07 -17.97
C ASP A 725 99.29 -58.91 -19.02
N PRO A 726 99.25 -60.26 -18.91
CA PRO A 726 99.68 -61.14 -19.99
C PRO A 726 98.77 -60.98 -21.20
N THR A 727 99.19 -61.47 -22.37
CA THR A 727 98.37 -61.46 -23.61
C THR A 727 97.04 -62.23 -23.52
N THR A 728 96.78 -62.90 -22.39
CA THR A 728 95.53 -63.59 -22.04
C THR A 728 94.59 -62.78 -21.13
N GLY A 729 94.96 -61.54 -20.76
CA GLY A 729 94.17 -60.61 -19.94
C GLY A 729 94.62 -60.49 -18.48
N GLN A 730 94.21 -59.39 -17.84
CA GLN A 730 94.71 -58.92 -16.54
C GLN A 730 94.55 -59.94 -15.41
N VAL A 731 95.66 -60.24 -14.73
CA VAL A 731 95.75 -61.12 -13.57
C VAL A 731 96.12 -60.31 -12.32
N THR A 732 95.37 -60.49 -11.24
CA THR A 732 95.72 -59.93 -9.92
C THR A 732 96.82 -60.76 -9.26
N LEU A 733 97.96 -60.14 -9.00
CA LEU A 733 99.10 -60.72 -8.30
C LEU A 733 98.88 -60.79 -6.78
N GLY A 734 98.08 -59.85 -6.25
CA GLY A 734 97.63 -59.80 -4.86
C GLY A 734 97.45 -58.37 -4.36
N THR A 735 97.19 -58.22 -3.07
CA THR A 735 97.09 -56.92 -2.40
C THR A 735 98.05 -56.87 -1.21
N ALA A 736 98.56 -55.69 -0.89
CA ALA A 736 99.34 -55.46 0.33
C ALA A 736 98.99 -54.09 0.94
N VAL A 737 99.07 -54.01 2.27
CA VAL A 737 98.82 -52.77 3.01
C VAL A 737 100.14 -52.03 3.21
N THR A 738 100.12 -50.71 3.03
CA THR A 738 101.30 -49.85 3.24
C THR A 738 101.71 -49.82 4.71
N ASN A 739 103.01 -50.01 4.95
CA ASN A 739 103.59 -49.93 6.29
C ASN A 739 103.77 -48.46 6.74
N ALA A 740 104.41 -48.25 7.91
CA ALA A 740 104.69 -46.92 8.46
C ALA A 740 105.50 -45.99 7.53
N SER A 741 106.29 -46.54 6.60
CA SER A 741 107.03 -45.79 5.58
C SER A 741 106.29 -45.70 4.24
N GLY A 742 104.98 -46.00 4.20
CA GLY A 742 104.15 -45.91 2.99
C GLY A 742 104.36 -47.05 1.99
N VAL A 743 105.17 -48.07 2.31
CA VAL A 743 105.54 -49.15 1.38
C VAL A 743 104.60 -50.33 1.54
N ALA A 744 103.87 -50.67 0.47
CA ALA A 744 103.17 -51.93 0.34
C ALA A 744 104.13 -52.98 -0.25
N THR A 745 104.32 -54.11 0.44
CA THR A 745 105.19 -55.21 -0.01
C THR A 745 104.41 -56.51 -0.08
N LEU A 746 104.50 -57.20 -1.21
CA LEU A 746 103.93 -58.54 -1.40
C LEU A 746 105.07 -59.51 -1.74
N SER A 747 105.17 -60.64 -1.04
CA SER A 747 106.32 -61.55 -1.14
C SER A 747 105.92 -62.96 -1.56
N ASN A 748 106.83 -63.68 -2.23
CA ASN A 748 106.66 -65.07 -2.67
C ASN A 748 105.42 -65.32 -3.56
N VAL A 749 105.07 -64.36 -4.43
CA VAL A 749 103.92 -64.48 -5.33
C VAL A 749 104.19 -65.55 -6.37
N THR A 750 103.54 -66.71 -6.22
CA THR A 750 103.61 -67.79 -7.23
C THR A 750 102.77 -67.38 -8.43
N VAL A 751 103.36 -67.40 -9.63
CA VAL A 751 102.72 -66.96 -10.87
C VAL A 751 102.61 -68.09 -11.89
N GLN A 752 101.62 -68.01 -12.78
CA GLN A 752 101.46 -68.96 -13.88
C GLN A 752 102.52 -68.72 -14.97
N SER A 753 102.81 -69.76 -15.77
CA SER A 753 103.76 -69.68 -16.88
C SER A 753 103.38 -68.64 -17.95
N THR A 754 102.10 -68.28 -18.04
CA THR A 754 101.57 -67.22 -18.93
C THR A 754 102.08 -65.82 -18.59
N LEU A 755 102.55 -65.57 -17.36
CA LEU A 755 103.12 -64.26 -16.99
C LEU A 755 104.60 -64.11 -17.40
N VAL A 756 105.27 -65.17 -17.86
CA VAL A 756 106.69 -65.12 -18.28
C VAL A 756 106.91 -64.18 -19.48
N THR A 757 105.87 -63.92 -20.27
CA THR A 757 105.90 -62.97 -21.40
C THR A 757 105.44 -61.55 -21.04
N THR A 758 105.14 -61.27 -19.76
CA THR A 758 104.62 -59.96 -19.33
C THR A 758 105.75 -59.03 -18.92
N GLU A 759 105.94 -57.94 -19.65
CA GLU A 759 107.08 -57.01 -19.47
C GLU A 759 106.92 -56.02 -18.30
N SER A 760 105.73 -55.88 -17.72
CA SER A 760 105.45 -54.93 -16.63
C SER A 760 104.30 -55.36 -15.71
N TYR A 761 104.27 -54.79 -14.51
CA TYR A 761 103.13 -54.90 -13.60
C TYR A 761 102.64 -53.51 -13.18
N ARG A 762 101.36 -53.41 -12.82
CA ARG A 762 100.70 -52.20 -12.32
C ARG A 762 100.41 -52.34 -10.83
N ALA A 763 100.82 -51.34 -10.06
CA ALA A 763 100.32 -51.11 -8.71
C ALA A 763 99.18 -50.07 -8.76
N SER A 764 98.14 -50.25 -7.94
CA SER A 764 97.01 -49.31 -7.87
C SER A 764 96.49 -49.12 -6.46
N PHE A 765 96.24 -47.85 -6.10
CA PHE A 765 95.52 -47.42 -4.91
C PHE A 765 94.19 -46.78 -5.35
N ALA A 766 93.08 -47.32 -4.87
CA ALA A 766 91.73 -46.93 -5.31
C ALA A 766 91.21 -45.61 -4.69
N GLY A 767 91.98 -45.00 -3.78
CA GLY A 767 91.55 -43.83 -3.02
C GLY A 767 90.69 -44.16 -1.80
N THR A 768 90.38 -43.13 -1.01
CA THR A 768 89.48 -43.14 0.15
C THR A 768 88.73 -41.81 0.21
N ALA A 769 87.84 -41.62 1.20
CA ALA A 769 87.19 -40.33 1.45
C ALA A 769 88.15 -39.18 1.81
N VAL A 770 89.42 -39.47 2.10
CA VAL A 770 90.45 -38.47 2.49
C VAL A 770 91.54 -38.32 1.41
N TYR A 771 91.84 -39.40 0.68
CA TYR A 771 92.98 -39.48 -0.25
C TYR A 771 92.52 -39.88 -1.66
N GLY A 772 92.96 -39.16 -2.68
CA GLY A 772 92.65 -39.49 -4.08
C GLY A 772 93.27 -40.80 -4.56
N PRO A 773 92.75 -41.43 -5.63
CA PRO A 773 93.34 -42.61 -6.23
C PRO A 773 94.67 -42.31 -6.93
N SER A 774 95.56 -43.31 -7.02
CA SER A 774 96.80 -43.23 -7.79
C SER A 774 97.27 -44.61 -8.26
N THR A 775 97.95 -44.68 -9.40
CA THR A 775 98.46 -45.93 -9.97
C THR A 775 99.82 -45.70 -10.62
N ASP A 776 100.67 -46.72 -10.62
CA ASP A 776 101.96 -46.70 -11.32
C ASP A 776 102.31 -48.08 -11.92
N THR A 777 103.25 -48.11 -12.86
CA THR A 777 103.66 -49.30 -13.60
C THR A 777 105.17 -49.47 -13.61
N ALA A 778 105.65 -50.65 -13.19
CA ALA A 778 107.07 -50.97 -13.13
C ALA A 778 107.43 -52.19 -13.99
N PRO A 779 108.67 -52.28 -14.50
CA PRO A 779 109.13 -53.44 -15.27
C PRO A 779 109.04 -54.75 -14.49
N LEU A 780 108.72 -55.82 -15.20
CA LEU A 780 108.68 -57.19 -14.70
C LEU A 780 109.59 -58.06 -15.58
N ASP A 781 110.79 -58.34 -15.10
CA ASP A 781 111.85 -58.99 -15.89
C ASP A 781 111.93 -60.50 -15.62
N PHE A 782 112.00 -61.33 -16.66
CA PHE A 782 112.11 -62.79 -16.51
C PHE A 782 113.57 -63.23 -16.36
N ARG A 783 113.99 -63.56 -15.13
CA ARG A 783 115.35 -63.98 -14.79
C ARG A 783 115.38 -65.39 -14.18
N PRO A 784 115.28 -66.47 -14.99
CA PRO A 784 115.13 -67.83 -14.47
C PRO A 784 116.32 -68.34 -13.66
N LEU A 785 117.52 -67.74 -13.79
CA LEU A 785 118.74 -68.17 -13.10
C LEU A 785 119.33 -67.08 -12.17
N PRO A 786 119.95 -67.45 -11.03
CA PRO A 786 119.97 -68.80 -10.45
C PRO A 786 118.57 -69.23 -9.98
N LEU A 787 118.33 -70.55 -9.93
CA LEU A 787 117.09 -71.10 -9.39
C LEU A 787 116.98 -70.75 -7.91
N LEU A 788 115.80 -70.30 -7.49
CA LEU A 788 115.49 -70.14 -6.06
C LEU A 788 115.14 -71.50 -5.44
N PRO A 789 115.40 -71.71 -4.14
CA PRO A 789 114.93 -72.89 -3.41
C PRO A 789 113.44 -73.19 -3.66
#